data_AF-A0A399E1X2-F1
#
_entry.id   AF-A0A399E1X2-F1
#
_cell.length_a   1.000
_cell.length_b   1.000
_cell.length_c   1.000
_cell.angle_alpha   90.00
_cell.angle_beta   90.00
_cell.angle_gamma   90.00
#
_symmetry.space_group_name_H-M   'P 1'
#
loop_
_entity.id
_entity.type
_entity.pdbx_description
1 polymer ?
#
loop_
_entity_poly.entity_id
_entity_poly.type
_entity_poly.pdbx_seq_one_letter_code
_entity_poly.pdbx_strand_id
1 'polypeptide(L)'
;MWGVVISSLLTTLLVVAFSHRGRLGHTPFYTLLGAVGLLVCSSTWFPGLYFGLFTLQVGLLLVALEQPTRWHQTWRGLLLLGGLFLGMDLLLRPLGLPLPSTSGAVAGHLGALGLALLLGGGVARWLYPRLAPKDPIRALAVALPLLALINSGLLFAATQEGLDRLVLGFLLQAISAGPLLAFYLTALQHQQRSESIESVYSALLDTMAALPQRSEAELWSRLLASAVQVVPGAQAGSIRLRQGADFVFVAQQGFGEGVLGLRSSVHEAMTWHGDPLQWRRGQPRIANHADLRRVWATQTANYRLYERLNQASRQRIQHIRSTLCVPILLGDEVVAEINLDAFHDRAFDCRSIEVARQYAQQVRALLAVHRQQSELEARIRELEVIEALSGALRGLKGTSEITRRLVYETIRLMNSEHAALLLLDPDGEHQRCYAAAGMFLEIKDTPVPKGWGLGWAAIETRAPIWLDQAHLDPRAYGQFKHPPGAYSEIVIPLLNSQGQPLGVLISARNGERAYHERDVRLLQIIGNIAANALERVRAAESLEAEIAEKTALLELSQMLGDNDAALLPVAMEKIRQMGHADAIALGVQEPDGYHLRWLTGHLGAGARGFLQKPLPLEHPLVNLIPQEQAFQVGDTAAHPLLKPYARVGIRSMYLRTVLNEPELKVALALMRLEPGPGWGPAEDRLLEGAAQILGALLLRLERTRQLEAAYEGALRAIGLALEARDRETAGHTDRVAALVEQLGRALGLSETELRDLRWGAYLHDVGKLALPDAILLKPGKLTLEEFCTMRTHTHLGDDLVRNLPFVPLVARQIVRHHHERWDGRGYPDGLAGENIPLAARIFAVCDVFDALCSCRPYKTALSPEQAAQELWRSAQSGHLDQNLVKIFLKTQGLEAAASQAAD
;
A
#
# COMPACT_ATOMS: atom_id res chain seq x y z
N MET A 1 31.35 -34.81 54.48
CA MET A 1 29.87 -34.89 54.52
C MET A 1 29.25 -34.43 53.20
N TRP A 2 29.55 -33.22 52.71
CA TRP A 2 29.09 -32.73 51.40
C TRP A 2 29.49 -33.61 50.19
N GLY A 3 30.68 -34.20 50.18
CA GLY A 3 31.10 -35.10 49.09
C GLY A 3 30.26 -36.39 48.95
N VAL A 4 29.74 -36.94 50.05
CA VAL A 4 28.86 -38.12 50.04
C VAL A 4 27.45 -37.76 49.53
N VAL A 5 26.99 -36.55 49.87
CA VAL A 5 25.71 -36.00 49.42
C VAL A 5 25.73 -35.68 47.92
N ILE A 6 26.80 -35.04 47.44
CA ILE A 6 27.01 -34.75 46.01
C ILE A 6 27.13 -36.04 45.21
N SER A 7 27.85 -37.04 45.74
CA SER A 7 27.96 -38.35 45.09
C SER A 7 26.62 -39.07 45.01
N SER A 8 25.80 -39.07 46.08
CA SER A 8 24.46 -39.67 46.03
C SER A 8 23.54 -38.97 45.04
N LEU A 9 23.56 -37.64 44.98
CA LEU A 9 22.80 -36.83 44.03
C LEU A 9 23.18 -37.14 42.57
N LEU A 10 24.48 -37.28 42.28
CA LEU A 10 24.98 -37.64 40.95
C LEU A 10 24.60 -39.07 40.56
N THR A 11 24.61 -40.00 41.52
CA THR A 11 24.12 -41.37 41.32
C THR A 11 22.62 -41.38 41.02
N THR A 12 21.81 -40.58 41.72
CA THR A 12 20.37 -40.43 41.43
C THR A 12 20.14 -39.83 40.04
N LEU A 13 20.91 -38.83 39.63
CA LEU A 13 20.87 -38.23 38.29
C LEU A 13 21.22 -39.26 37.19
N LEU A 14 22.20 -40.13 37.43
CA LEU A 14 22.55 -41.21 36.52
C LEU A 14 21.44 -42.25 36.36
N VAL A 15 20.76 -42.59 37.46
CA VAL A 15 19.60 -43.50 37.45
C VAL A 15 18.41 -42.88 36.70
N VAL A 16 18.15 -41.59 36.91
CA VAL A 16 17.10 -40.86 36.19
C VAL A 16 17.42 -40.77 34.69
N ALA A 17 18.67 -40.47 34.33
CA ALA A 17 19.11 -40.46 32.93
C ALA A 17 18.99 -41.84 32.26
N PHE A 18 19.27 -42.92 32.99
CA PHE A 18 19.11 -44.30 32.52
C PHE A 18 17.64 -44.64 32.25
N SER A 19 16.72 -44.22 33.14
CA SER A 19 15.27 -44.44 32.98
C SER A 19 14.65 -43.74 31.76
N HIS A 20 15.34 -42.74 31.19
CA HIS A 20 14.88 -41.95 30.03
C HIS A 20 15.72 -42.13 28.75
N ARG A 21 16.53 -43.20 28.68
CA ARG A 21 17.50 -43.46 27.59
C ARG A 21 16.90 -43.46 26.18
N GLY A 22 15.63 -43.82 26.01
CA GLY A 22 14.93 -43.78 24.73
C GLY A 22 14.82 -42.39 24.09
N ARG A 23 15.00 -41.30 24.86
CA ARG A 23 14.89 -39.91 24.37
C ARG A 23 16.22 -39.20 24.09
N LEU A 24 17.34 -39.66 24.67
CA LEU A 24 18.60 -38.89 24.68
C LEU A 24 19.65 -39.35 23.65
N GLY A 25 19.46 -40.50 23.00
CA GLY A 25 20.44 -41.05 22.06
C GLY A 25 21.71 -41.55 22.75
N HIS A 26 22.51 -42.37 22.05
CA HIS A 26 23.64 -43.07 22.64
C HIS A 26 24.79 -42.14 23.05
N THR A 27 25.11 -41.12 22.26
CA THR A 27 26.30 -40.27 22.42
C THR A 27 26.26 -39.32 23.64
N PRO A 28 25.15 -38.61 23.94
CA PRO A 28 25.04 -37.70 25.10
C PRO A 28 25.09 -38.44 26.43
N PHE A 29 24.61 -39.69 26.45
CA PHE A 29 24.62 -40.54 27.63
C PHE A 29 26.04 -40.94 28.06
N TYR A 30 26.89 -41.34 27.10
CA TYR A 30 28.29 -41.68 27.38
C TYR A 30 29.12 -40.46 27.82
N THR A 31 28.79 -39.27 27.31
CA THR A 31 29.44 -38.02 27.73
C THR A 31 29.03 -37.60 29.14
N LEU A 32 27.74 -37.77 29.51
CA LEU A 32 27.26 -37.51 30.86
C LEU A 32 27.88 -38.45 31.90
N LEU A 33 27.96 -39.75 31.60
CA LEU A 33 28.59 -40.75 32.47
C LEU A 33 30.08 -40.47 32.68
N GLY A 34 30.80 -40.09 31.60
CA GLY A 34 32.20 -39.67 31.67
C GLY A 34 32.40 -38.37 32.46
N ALA A 35 31.50 -37.39 32.30
CA ALA A 35 31.55 -36.12 33.01
C ALA A 35 31.28 -36.27 34.51
N VAL A 36 30.34 -37.13 34.90
CA VAL A 36 30.06 -37.44 36.31
C VAL A 36 31.22 -38.19 36.95
N GLY A 37 31.83 -39.15 36.24
CA GLY A 37 33.05 -39.84 36.70
C GLY A 37 34.22 -38.87 36.93
N LEU A 38 34.43 -37.92 36.02
CA LEU A 38 35.45 -36.88 36.14
C LEU A 38 35.18 -35.93 37.33
N LEU A 39 33.92 -35.54 37.55
CA LEU A 39 33.52 -34.69 38.67
C LEU A 39 33.77 -35.36 40.02
N VAL A 40 33.45 -36.66 40.17
CA VAL A 40 33.68 -37.39 41.42
C VAL A 40 35.18 -37.63 41.66
N CYS A 41 35.95 -37.94 40.62
CA CYS A 41 37.41 -38.10 40.71
C CYS A 41 38.16 -36.79 41.01
N SER A 42 37.58 -35.63 40.67
CA SER A 42 38.17 -34.31 40.96
C SER A 42 37.99 -33.85 42.40
N SER A 43 37.16 -34.53 43.21
CA SER A 43 36.97 -34.20 44.61
C SER A 43 38.16 -34.70 45.44
N THR A 44 38.91 -33.79 46.06
CA THR A 44 40.14 -34.06 46.83
C THR A 44 39.94 -34.85 48.14
N TRP A 45 38.79 -35.52 48.31
CA TRP A 45 38.41 -36.22 49.53
C TRP A 45 38.44 -37.73 49.28
N PHE A 46 39.46 -38.38 49.85
CA PHE A 46 39.84 -39.78 49.62
C PHE A 46 38.70 -40.84 49.60
N PRO A 47 37.60 -40.76 50.39
CA PRO A 47 36.50 -41.73 50.27
C PRO A 47 35.66 -41.61 48.98
N GLY A 48 35.65 -40.43 48.35
CA GLY A 48 34.86 -40.18 47.12
C GLY A 48 35.45 -40.88 45.89
N LEU A 49 36.76 -41.10 45.87
CA LEU A 49 37.48 -41.63 44.73
C LEU A 49 37.24 -43.14 44.54
N TYR A 50 37.24 -43.91 45.63
CA TYR A 50 36.85 -45.33 45.62
C TYR A 50 35.39 -45.55 45.20
N PHE A 51 34.51 -44.65 45.62
CA PHE A 51 33.07 -44.72 45.33
C PHE A 51 32.75 -44.37 43.87
N GLY A 52 33.39 -43.33 43.33
CA GLY A 52 33.21 -42.89 41.94
C GLY A 52 33.60 -43.95 40.91
N LEU A 53 34.74 -44.62 41.13
CA LEU A 53 35.23 -45.67 40.23
C LEU A 53 34.33 -46.91 40.21
N PHE A 54 33.88 -47.34 41.40
CA PHE A 54 32.96 -48.45 41.50
C PHE A 54 31.63 -48.13 40.81
N THR A 55 31.08 -46.93 41.03
CA THR A 55 29.83 -46.48 40.38
C THR A 55 29.95 -46.43 38.85
N LEU A 56 31.09 -45.95 38.32
CA LEU A 56 31.38 -45.91 36.89
C LEU A 56 31.45 -47.32 36.29
N GLN A 57 32.16 -48.25 36.94
CA GLN A 57 32.30 -49.63 36.47
C GLN A 57 30.97 -50.41 36.55
N VAL A 58 30.16 -50.21 37.60
CA VAL A 58 28.82 -50.78 37.69
C VAL A 58 27.92 -50.24 36.58
N GLY A 59 27.94 -48.92 36.32
CA GLY A 59 27.22 -48.32 35.19
C GLY A 59 27.62 -48.92 33.85
N LEU A 60 28.91 -49.18 33.63
CA LEU A 60 29.41 -49.81 32.41
C LEU A 60 29.03 -51.31 32.32
N LEU A 61 29.01 -52.03 33.43
CA LEU A 61 28.55 -53.43 33.51
C LEU A 61 27.06 -53.54 33.17
N LEU A 62 26.24 -52.60 33.65
CA LEU A 62 24.79 -52.51 33.40
C LEU A 62 24.48 -52.15 31.93
N VAL A 63 25.29 -51.29 31.31
CA VAL A 63 25.17 -50.98 29.86
C VAL A 63 25.46 -52.20 29.00
N ALA A 64 26.44 -53.01 29.41
CA ALA A 64 26.90 -54.13 28.64
C ALA A 64 26.00 -55.38 28.80
N LEU A 65 25.13 -55.34 29.80
CA LEU A 65 24.00 -56.23 30.08
C LEU A 65 22.86 -56.14 29.06
N GLU A 66 22.57 -54.94 28.54
CA GLU A 66 21.48 -54.71 27.57
C GLU A 66 21.81 -55.13 26.14
N GLN A 67 23.09 -55.09 25.72
CA GLN A 67 23.52 -55.48 24.37
C GLN A 67 24.86 -56.23 24.39
N PRO A 68 24.85 -57.57 24.55
CA PRO A 68 26.06 -58.36 24.77
C PRO A 68 27.06 -58.31 23.59
N THR A 69 26.61 -57.96 22.39
CA THR A 69 27.44 -57.89 21.17
C THR A 69 28.33 -56.65 21.09
N ARG A 70 28.15 -55.63 21.95
CA ARG A 70 28.89 -54.36 21.89
C ARG A 70 30.00 -54.20 22.93
N TRP A 71 30.40 -55.29 23.59
CA TRP A 71 31.43 -55.29 24.64
C TRP A 71 32.77 -54.65 24.22
N HIS A 72 33.10 -54.72 22.92
CA HIS A 72 34.31 -54.14 22.35
C HIS A 72 34.37 -52.61 22.37
N GLN A 73 33.22 -51.91 22.28
CA GLN A 73 33.17 -50.45 22.28
C GLN A 73 33.32 -49.89 23.70
N THR A 74 32.69 -50.55 24.67
CA THR A 74 32.82 -50.24 26.11
C THR A 74 34.27 -50.37 26.60
N TRP A 75 34.99 -51.40 26.13
CA TRP A 75 36.40 -51.61 26.43
C TRP A 75 37.33 -50.57 25.81
N ARG A 76 37.05 -50.14 24.57
CA ARG A 76 37.80 -49.06 23.92
C ARG A 76 37.65 -47.74 24.67
N GLY A 77 36.47 -47.44 25.21
CA GLY A 77 36.24 -46.26 26.04
C GLY A 77 37.07 -46.23 27.32
N LEU A 78 37.19 -47.37 28.02
CA LEU A 78 38.00 -47.51 29.23
C LEU A 78 39.51 -47.35 28.96
N LEU A 79 40.01 -47.95 27.87
CA LEU A 79 41.40 -47.79 27.43
C LEU A 79 41.72 -46.36 26.99
N LEU A 80 40.78 -45.68 26.32
CA LEU A 80 40.93 -44.28 25.89
C LEU A 80 40.98 -43.33 27.09
N LEU A 81 40.12 -43.51 28.09
CA LEU A 81 40.14 -42.71 29.33
C LEU A 81 41.44 -42.92 30.12
N GLY A 82 41.91 -44.17 30.26
CA GLY A 82 43.19 -44.46 30.89
C GLY A 82 44.38 -43.87 30.14
N GLY A 83 44.38 -43.94 28.80
CA GLY A 83 45.42 -43.36 27.95
C GLY A 83 45.44 -41.83 27.98
N LEU A 84 44.28 -41.18 28.07
CA LEU A 84 44.15 -39.72 28.10
C LEU A 84 44.68 -39.13 29.41
N PHE A 85 44.48 -39.83 30.53
CA PHE A 85 45.07 -39.46 31.82
C PHE A 85 46.59 -39.66 31.85
N LEU A 86 47.10 -40.77 31.32
CA LEU A 86 48.55 -41.00 31.20
C LEU A 86 49.20 -39.96 30.27
N GLY A 87 48.52 -39.60 29.18
CA GLY A 87 48.95 -38.59 28.23
C GLY A 87 48.96 -37.18 28.81
N MET A 88 47.99 -36.82 29.67
CA MET A 88 48.00 -35.54 30.38
C MET A 88 49.16 -35.43 31.39
N ASP A 89 49.51 -36.50 32.13
CA ASP A 89 50.68 -36.49 33.03
C ASP A 89 51.99 -36.28 32.26
N LEU A 90 52.14 -36.96 31.12
CA LEU A 90 53.31 -36.84 30.24
C LEU A 90 53.43 -35.46 29.57
N LEU A 91 52.31 -34.85 29.17
CA LEU A 91 52.26 -33.54 28.51
C LEU A 91 52.47 -32.36 29.46
N LEU A 92 52.09 -32.49 30.73
CA LEU A 92 52.19 -31.41 31.72
C LEU A 92 53.54 -31.35 32.43
N ARG A 93 54.32 -32.44 32.44
CA ARG A 93 55.67 -32.52 33.04
C ARG A 93 56.70 -31.50 32.53
N PRO A 94 56.80 -31.16 31.23
CA PRO A 94 57.80 -30.22 30.73
C PRO A 94 57.41 -28.74 30.94
N LEU A 95 56.15 -28.45 31.33
CA LEU A 95 55.63 -27.09 31.42
C LEU A 95 55.94 -26.37 32.75
N GLY A 96 56.64 -27.03 33.69
CA GLY A 96 57.17 -26.38 34.90
C GLY A 96 56.13 -25.76 35.84
N LEU A 97 54.84 -26.05 35.67
CA LEU A 97 53.79 -25.56 36.55
C LEU A 97 53.90 -26.21 37.94
N PRO A 98 53.74 -25.45 39.04
CA PRO A 98 53.88 -25.95 40.38
C PRO A 98 52.67 -26.85 40.71
N LEU A 99 52.82 -28.15 40.47
CA LEU A 99 51.96 -29.14 41.12
C LEU A 99 52.33 -29.13 42.61
N PRO A 100 51.36 -29.03 43.54
CA PRO A 100 51.64 -29.10 44.97
C PRO A 100 52.45 -30.36 45.26
N SER A 101 53.33 -30.27 46.26
CA SER A 101 54.42 -31.20 46.65
C SER A 101 54.01 -32.63 47.05
N THR A 102 52.94 -33.17 46.45
CA THR A 102 52.45 -34.55 46.56
C THR A 102 52.51 -35.27 45.21
N SER A 103 53.41 -34.87 44.30
CA SER A 103 53.44 -35.34 42.90
C SER A 103 53.89 -36.79 42.70
N GLY A 104 54.60 -37.40 43.66
CA GLY A 104 54.89 -38.85 43.63
C GLY A 104 53.68 -39.71 44.01
N ALA A 105 52.91 -39.27 45.01
CA ALA A 105 51.72 -39.99 45.48
C ALA A 105 50.60 -39.91 44.44
N VAL A 106 50.30 -38.73 43.92
CA VAL A 106 49.18 -38.54 42.97
C VAL A 106 49.41 -39.32 41.67
N ALA A 107 50.63 -39.36 41.13
CA ALA A 107 50.96 -40.14 39.95
C ALA A 107 50.87 -41.66 40.21
N GLY A 108 51.32 -42.14 41.38
CA GLY A 108 51.15 -43.53 41.80
C GLY A 108 49.67 -43.93 41.98
N HIS A 109 48.86 -43.03 42.53
CA HIS A 109 47.42 -43.23 42.68
C HIS A 109 46.73 -43.31 41.32
N LEU A 110 47.05 -42.40 40.39
CA LEU A 110 46.51 -42.39 39.02
C LEU A 110 46.92 -43.64 38.22
N GLY A 111 48.15 -44.14 38.40
CA GLY A 111 48.60 -45.40 37.80
C GLY A 111 47.86 -46.62 38.34
N ALA A 112 47.65 -46.69 39.65
CA ALA A 112 46.91 -47.77 40.29
C ALA A 112 45.42 -47.77 39.92
N LEU A 113 44.83 -46.58 39.79
CA LEU A 113 43.50 -46.30 39.24
C LEU A 113 43.32 -46.94 37.86
N GLY A 114 44.28 -46.70 36.95
CA GLY A 114 44.27 -47.28 35.61
C GLY A 114 44.38 -48.80 35.64
N LEU A 115 45.24 -49.35 36.50
CA LEU A 115 45.45 -50.80 36.64
C LEU A 115 44.21 -51.51 37.21
N ALA A 116 43.52 -50.92 38.18
CA ALA A 116 42.28 -51.45 38.77
C ALA A 116 41.13 -51.50 37.75
N LEU A 117 40.97 -50.44 36.95
CA LEU A 117 40.00 -50.40 35.86
C LEU A 117 40.29 -51.48 34.80
N LEU A 118 41.56 -51.69 34.46
CA LEU A 118 41.98 -52.71 33.49
C LEU A 118 41.76 -54.14 34.00
N LEU A 119 42.20 -54.44 35.22
CA LEU A 119 42.09 -55.79 35.80
C LEU A 119 40.65 -56.14 36.20
N GLY A 120 39.95 -55.21 36.85
CA GLY A 120 38.53 -55.37 37.19
C GLY A 120 37.67 -55.52 35.95
N GLY A 121 37.85 -54.65 34.95
CA GLY A 121 37.19 -54.78 33.65
C GLY A 121 37.50 -56.11 32.96
N GLY A 122 38.76 -56.57 33.05
CA GLY A 122 39.25 -57.85 32.52
C GLY A 122 38.51 -59.05 33.10
N VAL A 123 38.40 -59.09 34.43
CA VAL A 123 37.68 -60.13 35.15
C VAL A 123 36.18 -60.06 34.84
N ALA A 124 35.58 -58.87 34.79
CA ALA A 124 34.19 -58.70 34.38
C ALA A 124 33.92 -59.22 32.96
N ARG A 125 34.81 -58.93 32.01
CA ARG A 125 34.76 -59.44 30.62
C ARG A 125 34.87 -60.96 30.56
N TRP A 126 35.65 -61.57 31.44
CA TRP A 126 35.85 -63.02 31.45
C TRP A 126 34.71 -63.75 32.15
N LEU A 127 34.21 -63.22 33.27
CA LEU A 127 33.27 -63.90 34.15
C LEU A 127 31.81 -63.70 33.72
N TYR A 128 31.43 -62.46 33.37
CA TYR A 128 30.03 -62.09 33.17
C TYR A 128 29.36 -62.80 31.97
N PRO A 129 29.96 -62.83 30.75
CA PRO A 129 29.33 -63.46 29.59
C PRO A 129 29.19 -64.98 29.71
N ARG A 130 29.94 -65.62 30.62
CA ARG A 130 29.90 -67.08 30.85
C ARG A 130 28.81 -67.50 31.84
N LEU A 131 28.41 -66.60 32.75
CA LEU A 131 27.39 -66.86 33.77
C LEU A 131 26.02 -66.28 33.39
N ALA A 132 26.00 -65.12 32.72
CA ALA A 132 24.79 -64.37 32.39
C ALA A 132 23.74 -65.12 31.53
N PRO A 133 24.10 -65.99 30.57
CA PRO A 133 23.11 -66.69 29.74
C PRO A 133 22.21 -67.67 30.50
N LYS A 134 22.67 -68.15 31.67
CA LYS A 134 21.91 -69.12 32.49
C LYS A 134 21.09 -68.44 33.58
N ASP A 135 21.68 -67.45 34.24
CA ASP A 135 21.01 -66.65 35.27
C ASP A 135 21.74 -65.30 35.40
N PRO A 136 21.23 -64.23 34.77
CA PRO A 136 21.88 -62.93 34.75
C PRO A 136 21.97 -62.28 36.14
N ILE A 137 21.05 -62.66 37.05
CA ILE A 137 21.00 -62.16 38.42
C ILE A 137 22.14 -62.78 39.22
N ARG A 138 22.32 -64.10 39.14
CA ARG A 138 23.47 -64.78 39.77
C ARG A 138 24.80 -64.33 39.19
N ALA A 139 24.88 -64.10 37.88
CA ALA A 139 26.09 -63.60 37.23
C ALA A 139 26.52 -62.24 37.81
N LEU A 140 25.55 -61.36 38.07
CA LEU A 140 25.81 -60.05 38.64
C LEU A 140 26.14 -60.12 40.15
N ALA A 141 25.45 -61.00 40.89
CA ALA A 141 25.68 -61.24 42.30
C ALA A 141 27.10 -61.77 42.60
N VAL A 142 27.73 -62.46 41.63
CA VAL A 142 29.12 -62.94 41.75
C VAL A 142 30.13 -61.93 41.20
N ALA A 143 29.82 -61.23 40.10
CA ALA A 143 30.77 -60.31 39.47
C ALA A 143 31.00 -59.02 40.28
N LEU A 144 29.95 -58.47 40.91
CA LEU A 144 30.04 -57.21 41.65
C LEU A 144 30.93 -57.26 42.91
N PRO A 145 30.81 -58.27 43.80
CA PRO A 145 31.68 -58.37 44.97
C PRO A 145 33.15 -58.60 44.58
N LEU A 146 33.38 -59.36 43.51
CA LEU A 146 34.72 -59.67 43.01
C LEU A 146 35.41 -58.41 42.45
N LEU A 147 34.66 -57.58 41.71
CA LEU A 147 35.11 -56.26 41.22
C LEU A 147 35.44 -55.31 42.38
N ALA A 148 34.60 -55.26 43.42
CA ALA A 148 34.86 -54.46 44.61
C ALA A 148 36.16 -54.89 45.30
N LEU A 149 36.36 -56.21 45.48
CA LEU A 149 37.54 -56.78 46.11
C LEU A 149 38.85 -56.45 45.36
N ILE A 150 38.85 -56.58 44.02
CA ILE A 150 40.02 -56.28 43.18
C ILE A 150 40.39 -54.80 43.26
N ASN A 151 39.41 -53.90 43.19
CA ASN A 151 39.64 -52.46 43.28
C ASN A 151 40.21 -52.05 44.64
N SER A 152 39.63 -52.56 45.73
CA SER A 152 40.10 -52.25 47.10
C SER A 152 41.51 -52.79 47.37
N GLY A 153 41.85 -53.98 46.85
CA GLY A 153 43.18 -54.58 47.01
C GLY A 153 44.28 -53.84 46.23
N LEU A 154 43.99 -53.38 45.01
CA LEU A 154 44.96 -52.65 44.18
C LEU A 154 45.25 -51.25 44.72
N LEU A 155 44.23 -50.57 45.24
CA LEU A 155 44.41 -49.28 45.90
C LEU A 155 45.15 -49.40 47.24
N PHE A 156 44.96 -50.48 48.01
CA PHE A 156 45.76 -50.74 49.21
C PHE A 156 47.26 -50.87 48.90
N ALA A 157 47.59 -51.64 47.87
CA ALA A 157 48.98 -51.86 47.45
C ALA A 157 49.67 -50.59 46.96
N ALA A 158 48.93 -49.68 46.33
CA ALA A 158 49.48 -48.46 45.72
C ALA A 158 49.60 -47.26 46.68
N THR A 159 48.80 -47.24 47.75
CA THR A 159 48.70 -46.08 48.65
C THR A 159 49.38 -46.29 50.01
N GLN A 160 49.73 -47.55 50.35
CA GLN A 160 50.33 -47.95 51.63
C GLN A 160 49.58 -47.40 52.87
N GLU A 161 48.26 -47.26 52.78
CA GLU A 161 47.42 -46.80 53.89
C GLU A 161 47.07 -47.92 54.89
N GLY A 162 46.72 -47.55 56.13
CA GLY A 162 46.32 -48.49 57.19
C GLY A 162 45.01 -49.23 56.93
N LEU A 163 44.92 -50.47 57.44
CA LEU A 163 43.78 -51.40 57.27
C LEU A 163 42.41 -50.80 57.58
N ASP A 164 42.32 -49.92 58.57
CA ASP A 164 41.06 -49.34 59.07
C ASP A 164 40.31 -48.53 58.00
N ARG A 165 41.06 -47.89 57.10
CA ARG A 165 40.50 -47.05 56.02
C ARG A 165 40.02 -47.86 54.82
N LEU A 166 40.64 -49.02 54.60
CA LEU A 166 40.27 -49.98 53.55
C LEU A 166 38.91 -50.62 53.85
N VAL A 167 38.69 -50.98 55.12
CA VAL A 167 37.43 -51.53 55.62
C VAL A 167 36.30 -50.50 55.48
N LEU A 168 36.55 -49.23 55.77
CA LEU A 168 35.58 -48.15 55.59
C LEU A 168 35.20 -47.96 54.11
N GLY A 169 36.17 -48.05 53.20
CA GLY A 169 35.92 -47.98 51.76
C GLY A 169 35.06 -49.14 51.24
N PHE A 170 35.32 -50.36 51.70
CA PHE A 170 34.53 -51.53 51.32
C PHE A 170 33.08 -51.46 51.85
N LEU A 171 32.90 -50.99 53.09
CA LEU A 171 31.57 -50.79 53.68
C LEU A 171 30.75 -49.75 52.93
N LEU A 172 31.36 -48.62 52.54
CA LEU A 172 30.68 -47.57 51.78
C LEU A 172 30.27 -48.03 50.37
N GLN A 173 31.08 -48.87 49.70
CA GLN A 173 30.74 -49.46 48.40
C GLN A 173 29.62 -50.51 48.51
N ALA A 174 29.63 -51.32 49.57
CA ALA A 174 28.58 -52.32 49.80
C ALA A 174 27.20 -51.67 50.07
N ILE A 175 27.17 -50.58 50.84
CA ILE A 175 25.92 -49.87 51.20
C ILE A 175 25.27 -49.18 49.99
N SER A 176 26.05 -48.68 49.03
CA SER A 176 25.54 -47.98 47.85
C SER A 176 25.16 -48.89 46.68
N ALA A 177 25.78 -50.07 46.56
CA ALA A 177 25.49 -51.02 45.48
C ALA A 177 24.11 -51.68 45.60
N GLY A 178 23.66 -51.96 46.83
CA GLY A 178 22.44 -52.72 47.11
C GLY A 178 21.15 -52.10 46.55
N PRO A 179 20.87 -50.81 46.79
CA PRO A 179 19.65 -50.15 46.31
C PRO A 179 19.58 -50.02 44.78
N LEU A 180 20.72 -49.75 44.13
CA LEU A 180 20.83 -49.67 42.66
C LEU A 180 20.56 -51.02 42.01
N LEU A 181 21.11 -52.08 42.59
CA LEU A 181 20.92 -53.45 42.13
C LEU A 181 19.45 -53.88 42.30
N ALA A 182 18.85 -53.58 43.45
CA ALA A 182 17.45 -53.88 43.71
C ALA A 182 16.54 -53.17 42.70
N PHE A 183 16.68 -51.85 42.51
CA PHE A 183 15.87 -51.07 41.56
C PHE A 183 15.98 -51.58 40.12
N TYR A 184 17.19 -51.92 39.67
CA TYR A 184 17.42 -52.41 38.31
C TYR A 184 16.85 -53.83 38.09
N LEU A 185 16.93 -54.71 39.09
CA LEU A 185 16.30 -56.03 39.04
C LEU A 185 14.77 -55.94 38.96
N THR A 186 14.16 -54.96 39.65
CA THR A 186 12.70 -54.69 39.53
C THR A 186 12.34 -54.13 38.16
N ALA A 187 13.21 -53.31 37.54
CA ALA A 187 12.99 -52.77 36.20
C ALA A 187 13.08 -53.85 35.09
N LEU A 188 14.03 -54.79 35.19
CA LEU A 188 14.17 -55.92 34.26
C LEU A 188 12.98 -56.89 34.32
N GLN A 189 12.44 -57.15 35.53
CA GLN A 189 11.22 -57.96 35.69
C GLN A 189 9.99 -57.31 35.03
N HIS A 190 9.93 -55.97 34.97
CA HIS A 190 8.90 -55.25 34.24
C HIS A 190 9.09 -55.30 32.72
N GLN A 191 10.33 -55.34 32.23
CA GLN A 191 10.67 -55.34 30.80
C GLN A 191 10.35 -56.68 30.10
N GLN A 192 10.52 -57.83 30.78
CA GLN A 192 10.15 -59.14 30.24
C GLN A 192 8.64 -59.32 29.99
N ARG A 193 7.76 -58.54 30.64
CA ARG A 193 6.32 -58.51 30.30
C ARG A 193 6.01 -57.72 29.01
N SER A 194 6.96 -56.91 28.53
CA SER A 194 6.81 -55.99 27.39
C SER A 194 7.26 -56.57 26.03
N GLU A 195 7.99 -57.69 26.00
CA GLU A 195 8.52 -58.25 24.73
C GLU A 195 7.42 -58.65 23.73
N SER A 196 6.20 -58.98 24.19
CA SER A 196 5.07 -59.25 23.29
C SER A 196 4.46 -57.99 22.65
N ILE A 197 4.74 -56.81 23.21
CA ILE A 197 4.28 -55.50 22.72
C ILE A 197 5.34 -54.89 21.79
N GLU A 198 6.64 -55.12 22.03
CA GLU A 198 7.72 -54.63 21.15
C GLU A 198 7.68 -55.20 19.72
N SER A 199 7.32 -56.49 19.56
CA SER A 199 7.11 -57.11 18.24
C SER A 199 5.99 -56.44 17.43
N VAL A 200 4.95 -55.95 18.11
CA VAL A 200 3.83 -55.21 17.51
C VAL A 200 4.26 -53.79 17.16
N TYR A 201 5.02 -53.14 18.04
CA TYR A 201 5.55 -51.81 17.83
C TYR A 201 6.57 -51.74 16.68
N SER A 202 7.45 -52.74 16.51
CA SER A 202 8.46 -52.73 15.45
C SER A 202 7.83 -52.90 14.06
N ALA A 203 6.89 -53.84 13.90
CA ALA A 203 6.20 -54.07 12.63
C ALA A 203 5.36 -52.84 12.19
N LEU A 204 4.80 -52.12 13.15
CA LEU A 204 4.07 -50.87 12.92
C LEU A 204 5.00 -49.70 12.59
N LEU A 205 6.12 -49.54 13.32
CA LEU A 205 7.12 -48.51 13.05
C LEU A 205 7.78 -48.68 11.67
N ASP A 206 8.06 -49.92 11.24
CA ASP A 206 8.59 -50.20 9.91
C ASP A 206 7.58 -49.86 8.80
N THR A 207 6.29 -50.11 9.05
CA THR A 207 5.20 -49.71 8.14
C THR A 207 5.07 -48.18 8.09
N MET A 208 5.24 -47.50 9.22
CA MET A 208 5.18 -46.04 9.33
C MET A 208 6.39 -45.33 8.70
N ALA A 209 7.59 -45.90 8.81
CA ALA A 209 8.81 -45.33 8.22
C ALA A 209 8.79 -45.36 6.67
N ALA A 210 8.00 -46.25 6.07
CA ALA A 210 7.85 -46.38 4.62
C ALA A 210 6.78 -45.48 3.98
N LEU A 211 6.08 -44.65 4.78
CA LEU A 211 4.89 -43.88 4.38
C LEU A 211 5.11 -42.72 3.38
N PRO A 212 6.24 -41.97 3.38
CA PRO A 212 6.39 -40.79 2.50
C PRO A 212 6.50 -41.10 0.99
N GLN A 213 6.61 -42.37 0.58
CA GLN A 213 6.94 -42.78 -0.79
C GLN A 213 5.85 -43.58 -1.51
N ARG A 214 4.64 -43.71 -0.96
CA ARG A 214 3.61 -44.66 -1.48
C ARG A 214 2.22 -44.05 -1.65
N SER A 215 1.39 -44.70 -2.48
CA SER A 215 0.01 -44.30 -2.73
C SER A 215 -0.91 -44.55 -1.53
N GLU A 216 -1.94 -43.72 -1.37
CA GLU A 216 -2.88 -43.81 -0.24
C GLU A 216 -3.62 -45.16 -0.17
N ALA A 217 -3.91 -45.78 -1.33
CA ALA A 217 -4.58 -47.09 -1.40
C ALA A 217 -3.71 -48.24 -0.87
N GLU A 218 -2.38 -48.19 -1.09
CA GLU A 218 -1.44 -49.18 -0.57
C GLU A 218 -1.27 -49.09 0.95
N LEU A 219 -1.37 -47.87 1.48
CA LEU A 219 -1.25 -47.57 2.90
C LEU A 219 -2.36 -48.26 3.70
N TRP A 220 -3.62 -48.07 3.31
CA TRP A 220 -4.77 -48.67 4.00
C TRP A 220 -4.74 -50.19 3.97
N SER A 221 -4.34 -50.76 2.82
CA SER A 221 -4.26 -52.21 2.64
C SER A 221 -3.19 -52.86 3.53
N ARG A 222 -2.03 -52.22 3.70
CA ARG A 222 -0.95 -52.72 4.57
C ARG A 222 -1.25 -52.56 6.05
N LEU A 223 -1.89 -51.45 6.44
CA LEU A 223 -2.36 -51.26 7.81
C LEU A 223 -3.35 -52.36 8.20
N LEU A 224 -4.31 -52.66 7.32
CA LEU A 224 -5.23 -53.76 7.56
C LEU A 224 -4.51 -55.12 7.62
N ALA A 225 -3.56 -55.37 6.71
CA ALA A 225 -2.70 -56.56 6.69
C ALA A 225 -2.03 -56.84 8.03
N SER A 226 -1.42 -55.80 8.60
CA SER A 226 -0.75 -55.86 9.89
C SER A 226 -1.73 -56.02 11.04
N ALA A 227 -2.88 -55.32 11.03
CA ALA A 227 -3.89 -55.45 12.06
C ALA A 227 -4.46 -56.87 12.17
N VAL A 228 -4.78 -57.52 11.03
CA VAL A 228 -5.27 -58.90 10.99
C VAL A 228 -4.22 -59.89 11.48
N GLN A 229 -2.94 -59.66 11.19
CA GLN A 229 -1.86 -60.56 11.63
C GLN A 229 -1.58 -60.46 13.14
N VAL A 230 -1.71 -59.25 13.71
CA VAL A 230 -1.25 -58.95 15.07
C VAL A 230 -2.36 -59.08 16.11
N VAL A 231 -3.60 -58.72 15.77
CA VAL A 231 -4.71 -58.79 16.72
C VAL A 231 -5.10 -60.24 16.96
N PRO A 232 -4.99 -60.77 18.20
CA PRO A 232 -5.34 -62.14 18.49
C PRO A 232 -6.79 -62.45 18.10
N GLY A 233 -6.99 -63.51 17.32
CA GLY A 233 -8.31 -63.95 16.85
C GLY A 233 -8.74 -63.39 15.50
N ALA A 234 -8.06 -62.37 14.94
CA ALA A 234 -8.41 -61.83 13.64
C ALA A 234 -7.97 -62.79 12.50
N GLN A 235 -8.86 -63.04 11.55
CA GLN A 235 -8.59 -63.87 10.36
C GLN A 235 -8.88 -63.13 9.06
N ALA A 236 -9.70 -62.08 9.11
CA ALA A 236 -10.04 -61.19 8.00
C ALA A 236 -10.34 -59.79 8.55
N GLY A 237 -10.56 -58.81 7.69
CA GLY A 237 -10.97 -57.48 8.12
C GLY A 237 -11.24 -56.50 6.99
N SER A 238 -11.72 -55.31 7.35
CA SER A 238 -11.97 -54.19 6.44
C SER A 238 -11.74 -52.84 7.11
N ILE A 239 -11.39 -51.82 6.32
CA ILE A 239 -11.31 -50.42 6.77
C ILE A 239 -12.25 -49.58 5.91
N ARG A 240 -13.02 -48.72 6.55
CA ARG A 240 -13.82 -47.68 5.89
C ARG A 240 -13.46 -46.30 6.39
N LEU A 241 -13.41 -45.33 5.48
CA LEU A 241 -13.15 -43.92 5.77
C LEU A 241 -14.37 -43.07 5.45
N ARG A 242 -14.61 -42.05 6.26
CA ARG A 242 -15.68 -41.09 6.03
C ARG A 242 -15.30 -40.17 4.88
N GLN A 243 -16.14 -40.11 3.85
CA GLN A 243 -16.05 -39.20 2.72
C GLN A 243 -17.38 -38.46 2.57
N GLY A 244 -17.46 -37.24 3.09
CA GLY A 244 -18.70 -36.47 3.18
C GLY A 244 -19.71 -37.10 4.14
N ALA A 245 -20.91 -37.43 3.64
CA ALA A 245 -21.99 -38.02 4.43
C ALA A 245 -21.90 -39.55 4.56
N ASP A 246 -21.06 -40.21 3.77
CA ASP A 246 -20.96 -41.68 3.70
C ASP A 246 -19.58 -42.16 4.17
N PHE A 247 -19.48 -43.45 4.48
CA PHE A 247 -18.25 -44.21 4.62
C PHE A 247 -17.96 -45.00 3.35
N VAL A 248 -16.71 -45.00 2.90
CA VAL A 248 -16.23 -45.77 1.75
C VAL A 248 -15.23 -46.80 2.21
N PHE A 249 -15.39 -48.06 1.78
CA PHE A 249 -14.43 -49.13 2.05
C PHE A 249 -13.13 -48.91 1.26
N VAL A 250 -12.02 -48.68 1.97
CA VAL A 250 -10.71 -48.35 1.38
C VAL A 250 -9.69 -49.48 1.51
N ALA A 251 -9.93 -50.45 2.39
CA ALA A 251 -9.12 -51.65 2.50
C ALA A 251 -9.97 -52.88 2.86
N GLN A 252 -9.53 -54.04 2.37
CA GLN A 252 -10.12 -55.34 2.66
C GLN A 252 -9.02 -56.39 2.79
N GLN A 253 -9.23 -57.41 3.62
CA GLN A 253 -8.34 -58.56 3.70
C GLN A 253 -9.11 -59.81 4.12
N GLY A 254 -8.76 -60.95 3.53
CA GLY A 254 -9.38 -62.24 3.88
C GLY A 254 -10.77 -62.46 3.28
N PHE A 255 -11.35 -61.48 2.57
CA PHE A 255 -12.70 -61.56 2.00
C PHE A 255 -12.78 -61.94 0.51
N GLY A 256 -11.72 -61.81 -0.29
CA GLY A 256 -11.82 -61.91 -1.76
C GLY A 256 -12.07 -60.53 -2.38
N GLU A 257 -12.37 -60.44 -3.68
CA GLU A 257 -12.58 -59.13 -4.34
C GLU A 257 -13.98 -58.51 -4.10
N GLY A 258 -14.15 -57.22 -4.36
CA GLY A 258 -15.49 -56.59 -4.42
C GLY A 258 -16.00 -55.86 -3.17
N VAL A 259 -15.24 -55.79 -2.06
CA VAL A 259 -15.61 -54.92 -0.90
C VAL A 259 -15.12 -53.48 -1.09
N LEU A 260 -13.97 -53.29 -1.75
CA LEU A 260 -13.37 -51.97 -1.99
C LEU A 260 -14.29 -51.04 -2.81
N GLY A 261 -14.38 -49.78 -2.41
CA GLY A 261 -15.17 -48.76 -3.09
C GLY A 261 -16.68 -48.77 -2.78
N LEU A 262 -17.17 -49.78 -2.06
CA LEU A 262 -18.55 -49.79 -1.57
C LEU A 262 -18.79 -48.63 -0.60
N ARG A 263 -19.99 -48.06 -0.64
CA ARG A 263 -20.42 -46.97 0.23
C ARG A 263 -21.44 -47.45 1.25
N SER A 264 -21.29 -47.02 2.50
CA SER A 264 -22.23 -47.27 3.59
C SER A 264 -22.53 -45.97 4.33
N SER A 265 -23.78 -45.74 4.72
CA SER A 265 -24.15 -44.56 5.50
C SER A 265 -23.66 -44.63 6.95
N VAL A 266 -23.61 -43.49 7.64
CA VAL A 266 -23.30 -43.43 9.09
C VAL A 266 -24.27 -44.29 9.91
N HIS A 267 -25.55 -44.33 9.52
CA HIS A 267 -26.56 -45.14 10.22
C HIS A 267 -26.31 -46.64 10.09
N GLU A 268 -25.95 -47.10 8.88
CA GLU A 268 -25.53 -48.49 8.64
C GLU A 268 -24.28 -48.83 9.45
N ALA A 269 -23.35 -47.88 9.55
CA ALA A 269 -22.14 -48.05 10.33
C ALA A 269 -22.40 -48.28 11.82
N MET A 270 -23.22 -47.42 12.41
CA MET A 270 -23.63 -47.51 13.81
C MET A 270 -24.44 -48.79 14.11
N THR A 271 -25.26 -49.24 13.14
CA THR A 271 -26.06 -50.45 13.27
C THR A 271 -25.20 -51.70 13.23
N TRP A 272 -24.16 -51.72 12.38
CA TRP A 272 -23.17 -52.81 12.34
C TRP A 272 -22.43 -52.96 13.68
N HIS A 273 -22.04 -51.84 14.29
CA HIS A 273 -21.50 -51.83 15.65
C HIS A 273 -22.51 -52.29 16.71
N GLY A 274 -23.81 -52.09 16.46
CA GLY A 274 -24.92 -52.52 17.31
C GLY A 274 -25.10 -51.74 18.61
N ASP A 275 -24.28 -50.72 18.86
CA ASP A 275 -24.41 -49.76 19.98
C ASP A 275 -24.04 -48.36 19.48
N PRO A 276 -25.06 -47.55 19.11
CA PRO A 276 -24.92 -46.17 18.65
C PRO A 276 -24.11 -45.25 19.57
N LEU A 277 -24.26 -45.39 20.89
CA LEU A 277 -23.65 -44.47 21.86
C LEU A 277 -22.17 -44.78 22.06
N GLN A 278 -21.83 -46.06 22.15
CA GLN A 278 -20.43 -46.51 22.22
C GLN A 278 -19.67 -46.22 20.92
N TRP A 279 -20.34 -46.38 19.77
CA TRP A 279 -19.75 -46.07 18.46
C TRP A 279 -19.35 -44.59 18.35
N ARG A 280 -20.26 -43.67 18.71
CA ARG A 280 -19.98 -42.22 18.72
C ARG A 280 -18.88 -41.82 19.70
N ARG A 281 -18.62 -42.64 20.72
CA ARG A 281 -17.52 -42.46 21.68
C ARG A 281 -16.22 -43.16 21.25
N GLY A 282 -16.17 -43.75 20.06
CA GLY A 282 -14.99 -44.45 19.56
C GLY A 282 -14.62 -45.69 20.38
N GLN A 283 -15.59 -46.29 21.07
CA GLN A 283 -15.33 -47.44 21.94
C GLN A 283 -15.33 -48.73 21.09
N PRO A 284 -14.26 -49.55 21.15
CA PRO A 284 -14.24 -50.83 20.46
C PRO A 284 -15.27 -51.81 21.04
N ARG A 285 -15.90 -52.62 20.19
CA ARG A 285 -16.86 -53.65 20.61
C ARG A 285 -16.62 -54.97 19.90
N ILE A 286 -16.67 -56.06 20.68
CA ILE A 286 -16.77 -57.41 20.15
C ILE A 286 -18.26 -57.73 19.93
N ALA A 287 -18.61 -58.14 18.72
CA ALA A 287 -19.92 -58.69 18.39
C ALA A 287 -19.75 -60.17 18.01
N ASN A 288 -20.36 -61.05 18.82
CA ASN A 288 -20.30 -62.50 18.62
C ASN A 288 -21.40 -62.97 17.66
N HIS A 289 -21.43 -64.25 17.31
CA HIS A 289 -22.34 -64.78 16.30
C HIS A 289 -23.83 -64.55 16.59
N ALA A 290 -24.21 -64.50 17.87
CA ALA A 290 -25.58 -64.15 18.27
C ALA A 290 -25.92 -62.67 17.99
N ASP A 291 -24.96 -61.76 18.23
CA ASP A 291 -25.09 -60.33 17.95
C ASP A 291 -25.13 -60.09 16.44
N LEU A 292 -24.24 -60.75 15.69
CA LEU A 292 -24.18 -60.67 14.22
C LEU A 292 -25.47 -61.17 13.57
N ARG A 293 -26.05 -62.29 14.04
CA ARG A 293 -27.36 -62.77 13.58
C ARG A 293 -28.48 -61.78 13.86
N ARG A 294 -28.44 -61.08 14.99
CA ARG A 294 -29.42 -60.03 15.31
C ARG A 294 -29.28 -58.84 14.36
N VAL A 295 -28.06 -58.37 14.12
CA VAL A 295 -27.76 -57.30 13.15
C VAL A 295 -28.23 -57.70 11.75
N TRP A 296 -27.89 -58.90 11.28
CA TRP A 296 -28.33 -59.44 9.98
C TRP A 296 -29.85 -59.59 9.86
N ALA A 297 -30.55 -60.01 10.93
CA ALA A 297 -32.00 -60.16 10.93
C ALA A 297 -32.77 -58.83 10.90
N THR A 298 -32.15 -57.74 11.39
CA THR A 298 -32.76 -56.41 11.47
C THR A 298 -32.50 -55.50 10.26
N GLN A 299 -31.69 -55.94 9.27
CA GLN A 299 -31.20 -55.06 8.20
C GLN A 299 -31.74 -55.41 6.81
N THR A 300 -32.57 -54.52 6.24
CA THR A 300 -32.94 -54.51 4.80
C THR A 300 -31.89 -53.81 3.93
N ALA A 301 -31.07 -52.91 4.49
CA ALA A 301 -30.13 -52.06 3.74
C ALA A 301 -28.77 -52.74 3.45
N ASN A 302 -28.25 -53.54 4.38
CA ASN A 302 -27.05 -54.35 4.14
C ASN A 302 -27.29 -55.40 3.04
N TYR A 303 -28.54 -55.81 2.79
CA TYR A 303 -28.90 -56.70 1.69
C TYR A 303 -28.51 -56.11 0.31
N ARG A 304 -28.65 -54.79 0.10
CA ARG A 304 -28.26 -54.12 -1.16
C ARG A 304 -26.74 -54.05 -1.36
N LEU A 305 -25.99 -53.78 -0.27
CA LEU A 305 -24.52 -53.86 -0.27
C LEU A 305 -24.07 -55.30 -0.52
N TYR A 306 -24.75 -56.26 0.10
CA TYR A 306 -24.50 -57.69 -0.02
C TYR A 306 -24.73 -58.22 -1.44
N GLU A 307 -25.74 -57.71 -2.16
CA GLU A 307 -25.99 -58.01 -3.57
C GLU A 307 -24.94 -57.44 -4.54
N ARG A 308 -24.12 -56.47 -4.13
CA ARG A 308 -23.04 -55.90 -4.95
C ARG A 308 -21.70 -56.61 -4.76
N LEU A 309 -21.54 -57.38 -3.68
CA LEU A 309 -20.35 -58.19 -3.44
C LEU A 309 -20.26 -59.35 -4.43
N ASN A 310 -19.06 -59.82 -4.76
CA ASN A 310 -18.93 -61.06 -5.55
C ASN A 310 -19.29 -62.31 -4.72
N GLN A 311 -19.48 -63.44 -5.39
CA GLN A 311 -19.93 -64.69 -4.75
C GLN A 311 -18.97 -65.18 -3.65
N ALA A 312 -17.66 -65.05 -3.86
CA ALA A 312 -16.63 -65.47 -2.90
C ALA A 312 -16.64 -64.62 -1.61
N SER A 313 -16.76 -63.30 -1.73
CA SER A 313 -16.85 -62.36 -0.61
C SER A 313 -18.14 -62.53 0.17
N ARG A 314 -19.27 -62.75 -0.51
CA ARG A 314 -20.55 -63.09 0.14
C ARG A 314 -20.40 -64.33 1.01
N GLN A 315 -19.90 -65.43 0.43
CA GLN A 315 -19.71 -66.67 1.16
C GLN A 315 -18.82 -66.46 2.39
N ARG A 316 -17.68 -65.78 2.27
CA ARG A 316 -16.79 -65.54 3.42
C ARG A 316 -17.42 -64.66 4.49
N ILE A 317 -18.14 -63.60 4.13
CA ILE A 317 -18.81 -62.71 5.09
C ILE A 317 -19.91 -63.46 5.87
N GLN A 318 -20.65 -64.36 5.23
CA GLN A 318 -21.63 -65.23 5.90
C GLN A 318 -21.02 -66.17 6.95
N HIS A 319 -19.75 -66.52 6.79
CA HIS A 319 -19.03 -67.39 7.72
C HIS A 319 -18.44 -66.63 8.91
N ILE A 320 -18.55 -65.30 8.98
CA ILE A 320 -18.08 -64.53 10.13
C ILE A 320 -18.90 -64.94 11.36
N ARG A 321 -18.21 -65.40 12.40
CA ARG A 321 -18.80 -65.80 13.67
C ARG A 321 -18.45 -64.84 14.81
N SER A 322 -17.44 -63.99 14.63
CA SER A 322 -17.09 -62.96 15.60
C SER A 322 -16.46 -61.77 14.88
N THR A 323 -16.82 -60.55 15.25
CA THR A 323 -16.20 -59.32 14.72
C THR A 323 -15.78 -58.41 15.88
N LEU A 324 -14.67 -57.72 15.71
CA LEU A 324 -14.19 -56.66 16.57
C LEU A 324 -14.28 -55.35 15.78
N CYS A 325 -15.29 -54.55 16.10
CA CYS A 325 -15.54 -53.24 15.51
C CYS A 325 -14.75 -52.17 16.28
N VAL A 326 -13.98 -51.37 15.57
CA VAL A 326 -13.07 -50.38 16.15
C VAL A 326 -13.30 -49.02 15.47
N PRO A 327 -14.19 -48.17 16.01
CA PRO A 327 -14.42 -46.83 15.48
C PRO A 327 -13.27 -45.89 15.87
N ILE A 328 -12.83 -45.06 14.93
CA ILE A 328 -11.71 -44.12 15.10
C ILE A 328 -12.24 -42.69 15.09
N LEU A 329 -12.04 -42.00 16.21
CA LEU A 329 -12.41 -40.60 16.40
C LEU A 329 -11.29 -39.63 15.99
N LEU A 330 -11.63 -38.55 15.29
CA LEU A 330 -10.83 -37.34 15.20
C LEU A 330 -11.70 -36.16 15.67
N GLY A 331 -11.30 -35.51 16.77
CA GLY A 331 -12.19 -34.60 17.48
C GLY A 331 -13.40 -35.36 18.04
N ASP A 332 -14.61 -34.88 17.74
CA ASP A 332 -15.89 -35.45 18.19
C ASP A 332 -16.58 -36.33 17.13
N GLU A 333 -15.92 -36.59 16.00
CA GLU A 333 -16.49 -37.35 14.90
C GLU A 333 -15.73 -38.64 14.61
N VAL A 334 -16.47 -39.72 14.31
CA VAL A 334 -15.88 -40.97 13.82
C VAL A 334 -15.55 -40.77 12.34
N VAL A 335 -14.26 -40.77 12.03
CA VAL A 335 -13.73 -40.51 10.68
C VAL A 335 -13.33 -41.79 9.94
N ALA A 336 -13.15 -42.88 10.68
CA ALA A 336 -12.79 -44.18 10.13
C ALA A 336 -13.30 -45.30 11.04
N GLU A 337 -13.43 -46.49 10.48
CA GLU A 337 -13.70 -47.69 11.27
C GLU A 337 -12.93 -48.88 10.72
N ILE A 338 -12.34 -49.64 11.63
CA ILE A 338 -11.67 -50.91 11.35
C ILE A 338 -12.56 -52.03 11.87
N ASN A 339 -12.90 -52.98 11.01
CA ASN A 339 -13.55 -54.22 11.40
C ASN A 339 -12.56 -55.36 11.24
N LEU A 340 -12.38 -56.15 12.30
CA LEU A 340 -11.55 -57.35 12.31
C LEU A 340 -12.44 -58.55 12.58
N ASP A 341 -12.35 -59.57 11.73
CA ASP A 341 -13.34 -60.61 11.63
C ASP A 341 -12.70 -62.00 11.81
N ALA A 342 -13.46 -62.90 12.42
CA ALA A 342 -13.09 -64.29 12.66
C ALA A 342 -14.22 -65.23 12.24
N PHE A 343 -13.85 -66.41 11.76
CA PHE A 343 -14.78 -67.42 11.23
C PHE A 343 -15.18 -68.48 12.27
N HIS A 344 -14.79 -68.29 13.53
CA HIS A 344 -15.21 -69.12 14.67
C HIS A 344 -15.71 -68.26 15.85
N ASP A 345 -16.51 -68.87 16.73
CA ASP A 345 -17.10 -68.17 17.86
C ASP A 345 -16.05 -67.75 18.90
N ARG A 346 -16.34 -66.66 19.63
CA ARG A 346 -15.54 -66.13 20.75
C ARG A 346 -14.05 -65.98 20.42
N ALA A 347 -13.75 -65.53 19.21
CA ALA A 347 -12.38 -65.38 18.74
C ALA A 347 -11.62 -64.22 19.40
N PHE A 348 -12.34 -63.19 19.86
CA PHE A 348 -11.75 -62.00 20.46
C PHE A 348 -11.98 -61.97 21.96
N ASP A 349 -11.00 -61.45 22.70
CA ASP A 349 -11.04 -61.25 24.14
C ASP A 349 -10.61 -59.82 24.54
N CYS A 350 -10.45 -59.57 25.83
CA CYS A 350 -9.97 -58.28 26.33
C CYS A 350 -8.60 -57.89 25.77
N ARG A 351 -7.72 -58.86 25.50
CA ARG A 351 -6.40 -58.62 24.92
C ARG A 351 -6.53 -58.22 23.44
N SER A 352 -7.45 -58.81 22.70
CA SER A 352 -7.78 -58.38 21.33
C SER A 352 -8.24 -56.92 21.29
N ILE A 353 -9.10 -56.50 22.22
CA ILE A 353 -9.55 -55.10 22.34
C ILE A 353 -8.37 -54.18 22.65
N GLU A 354 -7.49 -54.57 23.56
CA GLU A 354 -6.33 -53.75 23.97
C GLU A 354 -5.36 -53.52 22.80
N VAL A 355 -5.03 -54.57 22.04
CA VAL A 355 -4.17 -54.48 20.86
C VAL A 355 -4.83 -53.68 19.74
N ALA A 356 -6.12 -53.92 19.46
CA ALA A 356 -6.84 -53.18 18.42
C ALA A 356 -7.03 -51.70 18.77
N ARG A 357 -7.16 -51.35 20.06
CA ARG A 357 -7.19 -49.96 20.53
C ARG A 357 -5.86 -49.25 20.29
N GLN A 358 -4.74 -49.92 20.51
CA GLN A 358 -3.41 -49.37 20.18
C GLN A 358 -3.29 -49.11 18.68
N TYR A 359 -3.78 -50.04 17.84
CA TYR A 359 -3.81 -49.87 16.40
C TYR A 359 -4.67 -48.67 15.96
N ALA A 360 -5.86 -48.53 16.54
CA ALA A 360 -6.76 -47.39 16.29
C ALA A 360 -6.15 -46.04 16.68
N GLN A 361 -5.39 -45.99 17.79
CA GLN A 361 -4.69 -44.76 18.19
C GLN A 361 -3.63 -44.32 17.19
N GLN A 362 -2.93 -45.27 16.55
CA GLN A 362 -1.92 -44.96 15.54
C GLN A 362 -2.56 -44.52 14.21
N VAL A 363 -3.62 -45.20 13.77
CA VAL A 363 -4.39 -44.80 12.59
C VAL A 363 -4.99 -43.41 12.77
N ARG A 364 -5.46 -43.08 13.99
CA ARG A 364 -5.88 -41.73 14.34
C ARG A 364 -4.79 -40.69 14.16
N ALA A 365 -3.57 -40.97 14.64
CA ALA A 365 -2.44 -40.04 14.50
C ALA A 365 -2.08 -39.80 13.02
N LEU A 366 -2.12 -40.85 12.19
CA LEU A 366 -1.85 -40.76 10.76
C LEU A 366 -2.91 -39.92 10.03
N LEU A 367 -4.20 -40.17 10.31
CA LEU A 367 -5.30 -39.37 9.75
C LEU A 367 -5.21 -37.89 10.19
N ALA A 368 -4.77 -37.61 11.42
CA ALA A 368 -4.55 -36.25 11.91
C ALA A 368 -3.43 -35.54 11.14
N VAL A 369 -2.28 -36.22 10.93
CA VAL A 369 -1.16 -35.68 10.15
C VAL A 369 -1.56 -35.40 8.70
N HIS A 370 -2.27 -36.33 8.06
CA HIS A 370 -2.73 -36.14 6.68
C HIS A 370 -3.70 -34.97 6.54
N ARG A 371 -4.66 -34.84 7.46
CA ARG A 371 -5.57 -33.69 7.51
C ARG A 371 -4.82 -32.37 7.70
N GLN A 372 -3.88 -32.33 8.63
CA GLN A 372 -3.06 -31.14 8.88
C GLN A 372 -2.20 -30.78 7.66
N GLN A 373 -1.67 -31.77 6.95
CA GLN A 373 -0.90 -31.55 5.73
C GLN A 373 -1.78 -30.98 4.62
N SER A 374 -2.99 -31.51 4.40
CA SER A 374 -3.92 -30.95 3.42
C SER A 374 -4.36 -29.52 3.76
N GLU A 375 -4.58 -29.21 5.05
CA GLU A 375 -4.89 -27.85 5.51
C GLU A 375 -3.69 -26.91 5.28
N LEU A 376 -2.46 -27.37 5.56
CA LEU A 376 -1.24 -26.59 5.31
C LEU A 376 -1.00 -26.34 3.82
N GLU A 377 -1.18 -27.36 2.97
CA GLU A 377 -1.05 -27.24 1.52
C GLU A 377 -2.09 -26.27 0.94
N ALA A 378 -3.34 -26.30 1.44
CA ALA A 378 -4.35 -25.32 1.08
C ALA A 378 -3.93 -23.90 1.49
N ARG A 379 -3.37 -23.74 2.70
CA ARG A 379 -2.91 -22.43 3.18
C ARG A 379 -1.70 -21.90 2.43
N ILE A 380 -0.76 -22.77 2.07
CA ILE A 380 0.39 -22.42 1.21
C ILE A 380 -0.12 -21.93 -0.15
N ARG A 381 -1.07 -22.64 -0.77
CA ARG A 381 -1.66 -22.23 -2.05
C ARG A 381 -2.34 -20.87 -1.98
N GLU A 382 -3.05 -20.57 -0.89
CA GLU A 382 -3.64 -19.23 -0.68
C GLU A 382 -2.56 -18.15 -0.62
N LEU A 383 -1.45 -18.39 0.10
CA LEU A 383 -0.34 -17.45 0.19
C LEU A 383 0.38 -17.26 -1.15
N GLU A 384 0.57 -18.33 -1.93
CA GLU A 384 1.14 -18.26 -3.28
C GLU A 384 0.28 -17.41 -4.22
N VAL A 385 -1.06 -17.52 -4.14
CA VAL A 385 -1.97 -16.66 -4.92
C VAL A 385 -1.86 -15.21 -4.50
N ILE A 386 -1.81 -14.94 -3.19
CA ILE A 386 -1.63 -13.57 -2.67
C ILE A 386 -0.31 -12.98 -3.16
N GLU A 387 0.79 -13.73 -3.05
CA GLU A 387 2.11 -13.30 -3.47
C GLU A 387 2.17 -13.05 -4.99
N ALA A 388 1.72 -14.03 -5.79
CA ALA A 388 1.76 -13.96 -7.24
C ALA A 388 0.92 -12.79 -7.77
N LEU A 389 -0.29 -12.61 -7.26
CA LEU A 389 -1.18 -11.53 -7.69
C LEU A 389 -0.66 -10.17 -7.19
N SER A 390 -0.28 -10.06 -5.92
CA SER A 390 0.25 -8.80 -5.38
C SER A 390 1.56 -8.39 -6.05
N GLY A 391 2.41 -9.35 -6.44
CA GLY A 391 3.61 -9.14 -7.23
C GLY A 391 3.31 -8.69 -8.65
N ALA A 392 2.37 -9.37 -9.33
CA ALA A 392 1.97 -9.05 -10.70
C ALA A 392 1.31 -7.67 -10.84
N LEU A 393 0.60 -7.21 -9.81
CA LEU A 393 -0.05 -5.89 -9.77
C LEU A 393 0.86 -4.79 -9.24
N ARG A 394 2.06 -5.12 -8.73
CA ARG A 394 2.98 -4.15 -8.13
C ARG A 394 3.58 -3.26 -9.22
N GLY A 395 3.49 -1.95 -9.03
CA GLY A 395 4.12 -0.97 -9.91
C GLY A 395 3.38 -0.69 -11.22
N LEU A 396 2.29 -1.41 -11.51
CA LEU A 396 1.42 -1.07 -12.64
C LEU A 396 0.76 0.29 -12.41
N LYS A 397 0.65 1.07 -13.48
CA LYS A 397 0.05 2.41 -13.44
C LYS A 397 -1.17 2.44 -14.35
N GLY A 398 -2.23 3.01 -13.80
CA GLY A 398 -3.46 3.28 -14.53
C GLY A 398 -4.44 2.12 -14.60
N THR A 399 -5.72 2.48 -14.72
CA THR A 399 -6.83 1.54 -14.61
C THR A 399 -6.76 0.44 -15.69
N SER A 400 -6.43 0.79 -16.95
CA SER A 400 -6.41 -0.17 -18.08
C SER A 400 -5.34 -1.27 -17.95
N GLU A 401 -4.15 -0.93 -17.44
CA GLU A 401 -3.07 -1.91 -17.28
C GLU A 401 -3.40 -2.92 -16.19
N ILE A 402 -3.94 -2.44 -15.06
CA ILE A 402 -4.37 -3.27 -13.94
C ILE A 402 -5.53 -4.18 -14.32
N THR A 403 -6.58 -3.67 -14.97
CA THR A 403 -7.74 -4.51 -15.33
C THR A 403 -7.35 -5.64 -16.27
N ARG A 404 -6.51 -5.37 -17.28
CA ARG A 404 -5.98 -6.39 -18.18
C ARG A 404 -5.13 -7.43 -17.45
N ARG A 405 -4.24 -6.98 -16.55
CA ARG A 405 -3.39 -7.90 -15.79
C ARG A 405 -4.19 -8.76 -14.82
N LEU A 406 -5.21 -8.19 -14.17
CA LEU A 406 -6.11 -8.90 -13.27
C LEU A 406 -6.80 -10.08 -13.95
N VAL A 407 -7.37 -9.87 -15.14
CA VAL A 407 -8.05 -10.96 -15.88
C VAL A 407 -7.05 -12.04 -16.30
N TYR A 408 -5.86 -11.66 -16.76
CA TYR A 408 -4.81 -12.61 -17.11
C TYR A 408 -4.36 -13.48 -15.93
N GLU A 409 -4.07 -12.86 -14.77
CA GLU A 409 -3.70 -13.63 -13.58
C GLU A 409 -4.88 -14.44 -13.03
N THR A 410 -6.12 -13.96 -13.17
CA THR A 410 -7.31 -14.74 -12.80
C THR A 410 -7.38 -16.04 -13.60
N ILE A 411 -7.21 -15.99 -14.92
CA ILE A 411 -7.13 -17.19 -15.77
C ILE A 411 -6.05 -18.16 -15.29
N ARG A 412 -4.85 -17.64 -15.03
CA ARG A 412 -3.69 -18.45 -14.66
C ARG A 412 -3.85 -19.08 -13.27
N LEU A 413 -4.28 -18.31 -12.28
CA LEU A 413 -4.38 -18.75 -10.87
C LEU A 413 -5.62 -19.60 -10.64
N MET A 414 -6.71 -19.32 -11.35
CA MET A 414 -7.93 -20.12 -11.32
C MET A 414 -7.91 -21.29 -12.29
N ASN A 415 -6.86 -21.49 -13.09
CA ASN A 415 -6.82 -22.52 -14.15
C ASN A 415 -8.16 -22.58 -14.93
N SER A 416 -8.59 -21.41 -15.43
CA SER A 416 -9.88 -21.24 -16.12
C SER A 416 -9.65 -20.75 -17.53
N GLU A 417 -10.51 -21.14 -18.47
CA GLU A 417 -10.41 -20.69 -19.87
C GLU A 417 -11.00 -19.30 -20.08
N HIS A 418 -11.89 -18.86 -19.19
CA HIS A 418 -12.66 -17.63 -19.34
C HIS A 418 -12.61 -16.79 -18.06
N ALA A 419 -12.46 -15.48 -18.20
CA ALA A 419 -12.58 -14.53 -17.09
C ALA A 419 -12.99 -13.15 -17.59
N ALA A 420 -13.65 -12.38 -16.74
CA ALA A 420 -14.03 -11.00 -17.04
C ALA A 420 -14.01 -10.13 -15.79
N LEU A 421 -13.70 -8.85 -16.00
CA LEU A 421 -13.76 -7.82 -14.98
C LEU A 421 -14.70 -6.71 -15.47
N LEU A 422 -15.82 -6.56 -14.78
CA LEU A 422 -16.80 -5.51 -15.04
C LEU A 422 -16.72 -4.50 -13.91
N LEU A 423 -16.62 -3.21 -14.24
CA LEU A 423 -16.61 -2.13 -13.25
C LEU A 423 -17.87 -1.29 -13.41
N LEU A 424 -18.34 -0.72 -12.30
CA LEU A 424 -19.44 0.23 -12.31
C LEU A 424 -18.98 1.55 -12.96
N ASP A 425 -19.84 2.07 -13.85
CA ASP A 425 -19.70 3.40 -14.41
C ASP A 425 -19.98 4.48 -13.33
N PRO A 426 -19.50 5.72 -13.51
CA PRO A 426 -19.73 6.80 -12.55
C PRO A 426 -21.20 7.14 -12.29
N ASP A 427 -22.11 6.75 -13.20
CA ASP A 427 -23.56 6.94 -13.03
C ASP A 427 -24.17 5.98 -11.99
N GLY A 428 -23.48 4.88 -11.65
CA GLY A 428 -23.98 3.84 -10.74
C GLY A 428 -25.10 2.97 -11.31
N GLU A 429 -25.43 3.13 -12.60
CA GLU A 429 -26.57 2.48 -13.26
C GLU A 429 -26.13 1.43 -14.30
N HIS A 430 -24.87 1.48 -14.74
CA HIS A 430 -24.32 0.51 -15.69
C HIS A 430 -23.04 -0.14 -15.19
N GLN A 431 -22.84 -1.42 -15.55
CA GLN A 431 -21.53 -2.07 -15.49
C GLN A 431 -20.95 -2.15 -16.91
N ARG A 432 -19.67 -1.82 -17.06
CA ARG A 432 -18.93 -1.99 -18.32
C ARG A 432 -17.80 -3.00 -18.13
N CYS A 433 -17.58 -3.84 -19.13
CA CYS A 433 -16.48 -4.78 -19.13
C CYS A 433 -15.17 -4.08 -19.51
N TYR A 434 -14.24 -3.98 -18.56
CA TYR A 434 -12.94 -3.32 -18.78
C TYR A 434 -11.89 -4.28 -19.32
N ALA A 435 -11.98 -5.55 -18.93
CA ALA A 435 -11.10 -6.59 -19.42
C ALA A 435 -11.86 -7.92 -19.45
N ALA A 436 -11.59 -8.73 -20.47
CA ALA A 436 -12.20 -10.02 -20.68
C ALA A 436 -11.23 -10.95 -21.40
N ALA A 437 -11.47 -12.25 -21.24
CA ALA A 437 -10.77 -13.32 -21.94
C ALA A 437 -11.70 -14.52 -22.14
N GLY A 438 -11.42 -15.29 -23.19
CA GLY A 438 -12.29 -16.39 -23.61
C GLY A 438 -13.64 -15.88 -24.13
N MET A 439 -14.73 -16.57 -23.78
CA MET A 439 -16.08 -16.27 -24.25
C MET A 439 -16.58 -14.86 -23.88
N PHE A 440 -16.05 -14.27 -22.81
CA PHE A 440 -16.45 -12.92 -22.38
C PHE A 440 -15.93 -11.80 -23.29
N LEU A 441 -15.03 -12.09 -24.25
CA LEU A 441 -14.62 -11.11 -25.25
C LEU A 441 -15.78 -10.63 -26.13
N GLU A 442 -16.83 -11.46 -26.29
CA GLU A 442 -18.02 -11.11 -27.08
C GLU A 442 -18.87 -10.00 -26.44
N ILE A 443 -18.75 -9.79 -25.12
CA ILE A 443 -19.55 -8.83 -24.36
C ILE A 443 -18.75 -7.61 -23.88
N LYS A 444 -17.48 -7.48 -24.30
CA LYS A 444 -16.53 -6.46 -23.80
C LYS A 444 -17.06 -5.02 -23.91
N ASP A 445 -17.76 -4.70 -25.01
CA ASP A 445 -18.23 -3.34 -25.28
C ASP A 445 -19.71 -3.13 -24.93
N THR A 446 -20.36 -4.12 -24.31
CA THR A 446 -21.80 -4.05 -23.99
C THR A 446 -22.01 -3.60 -22.55
N PRO A 447 -22.66 -2.45 -22.30
CA PRO A 447 -23.04 -2.06 -20.95
C PRO A 447 -24.13 -3.01 -20.41
N VAL A 448 -24.00 -3.39 -19.15
CA VAL A 448 -24.97 -4.21 -18.41
C VAL A 448 -25.79 -3.30 -17.49
N PRO A 449 -27.08 -3.06 -17.78
CA PRO A 449 -27.93 -2.21 -16.96
C PRO A 449 -28.17 -2.81 -15.57
N LYS A 450 -28.45 -1.94 -14.61
CA LYS A 450 -28.80 -2.31 -13.23
C LYS A 450 -29.93 -3.34 -13.16
N GLY A 451 -29.75 -4.34 -12.31
CA GLY A 451 -30.69 -5.44 -12.11
C GLY A 451 -30.61 -6.57 -13.15
N TRP A 452 -29.72 -6.49 -14.13
CA TRP A 452 -29.53 -7.53 -15.15
C TRP A 452 -28.20 -8.25 -15.00
N GLY A 453 -28.18 -9.57 -15.13
CA GLY A 453 -26.92 -10.33 -15.09
C GLY A 453 -26.54 -10.87 -13.72
N LEU A 454 -25.74 -11.95 -13.74
CA LEU A 454 -25.13 -12.53 -12.55
C LEU A 454 -24.21 -11.53 -11.82
N GLY A 455 -23.61 -10.58 -12.55
CA GLY A 455 -22.82 -9.50 -11.99
C GLY A 455 -23.60 -8.61 -11.04
N TRP A 456 -24.80 -8.15 -11.44
CA TRP A 456 -25.65 -7.34 -10.55
C TRP A 456 -26.19 -8.14 -9.37
N ALA A 457 -26.59 -9.40 -9.58
CA ALA A 457 -27.02 -10.27 -8.49
C ALA A 457 -25.92 -10.45 -7.41
N ALA A 458 -24.65 -10.56 -7.80
CA ALA A 458 -23.53 -10.66 -6.86
C ALA A 458 -23.30 -9.35 -6.08
N ILE A 459 -23.47 -8.20 -6.74
CA ILE A 459 -23.38 -6.88 -6.08
C ILE A 459 -24.53 -6.68 -5.08
N GLU A 460 -25.76 -7.00 -5.46
CA GLU A 460 -26.95 -6.85 -4.62
C GLU A 460 -26.90 -7.74 -3.37
N THR A 461 -26.48 -8.99 -3.55
CA THR A 461 -26.32 -9.95 -2.44
C THR A 461 -25.07 -9.71 -1.61
N ARG A 462 -24.12 -8.91 -2.12
CA ARG A 462 -22.77 -8.71 -1.54
C ARG A 462 -22.05 -10.04 -1.22
N ALA A 463 -22.32 -11.07 -2.01
CA ALA A 463 -21.82 -12.42 -1.80
C ALA A 463 -21.40 -13.06 -3.14
N PRO A 464 -20.47 -14.03 -3.12
CA PRO A 464 -20.12 -14.78 -4.32
C PRO A 464 -21.35 -15.58 -4.81
N ILE A 465 -21.54 -15.62 -6.12
CA ILE A 465 -22.50 -16.50 -6.80
C ILE A 465 -21.70 -17.58 -7.50
N TRP A 466 -22.01 -18.84 -7.23
CA TRP A 466 -21.39 -20.00 -7.87
C TRP A 466 -22.47 -20.90 -8.47
N LEU A 467 -22.32 -21.21 -9.76
CA LEU A 467 -23.25 -22.02 -10.54
C LEU A 467 -22.49 -23.13 -11.27
N ASP A 468 -23.01 -24.36 -11.17
CA ASP A 468 -22.46 -25.53 -11.88
C ASP A 468 -22.82 -25.56 -13.37
N GLN A 469 -23.89 -24.85 -13.75
CA GLN A 469 -24.43 -24.76 -15.12
C GLN A 469 -24.96 -23.33 -15.34
N ALA A 470 -24.06 -22.37 -15.52
CA ALA A 470 -24.43 -20.95 -15.53
C ALA A 470 -25.30 -20.55 -16.74
N HIS A 471 -25.11 -21.20 -17.89
CA HIS A 471 -25.93 -21.00 -19.10
C HIS A 471 -27.44 -21.31 -18.92
N LEU A 472 -27.84 -22.01 -17.86
CA LEU A 472 -29.24 -22.32 -17.56
C LEU A 472 -29.86 -21.36 -16.54
N ASP A 473 -29.08 -20.47 -15.92
CA ASP A 473 -29.60 -19.52 -14.94
C ASP A 473 -30.38 -18.40 -15.65
N PRO A 474 -31.64 -18.11 -15.26
CA PRO A 474 -32.45 -17.05 -15.87
C PRO A 474 -31.83 -15.65 -15.79
N ARG A 475 -30.88 -15.43 -14.87
CA ARG A 475 -30.15 -14.16 -14.70
C ARG A 475 -28.92 -14.07 -15.59
N ALA A 476 -28.54 -15.12 -16.31
CA ALA A 476 -27.41 -15.07 -17.22
C ALA A 476 -27.66 -14.00 -18.29
N TYR A 477 -26.87 -12.92 -18.25
CA TYR A 477 -27.00 -11.78 -19.15
C TYR A 477 -25.82 -11.77 -20.11
N GLY A 478 -26.12 -11.90 -21.40
CA GLY A 478 -25.15 -11.84 -22.48
C GLY A 478 -25.78 -12.33 -23.78
N GLN A 479 -25.88 -11.46 -24.78
CA GLN A 479 -26.18 -11.89 -26.14
C GLN A 479 -24.90 -12.43 -26.77
N PHE A 480 -24.52 -13.66 -26.39
CA PHE A 480 -23.41 -14.34 -27.04
C PHE A 480 -23.78 -14.63 -28.49
N LYS A 481 -22.88 -14.29 -29.43
CA LYS A 481 -23.05 -14.60 -30.85
C LYS A 481 -23.08 -16.11 -31.08
N HIS A 482 -22.38 -16.85 -30.22
CA HIS A 482 -22.42 -18.30 -30.17
C HIS A 482 -22.86 -18.76 -28.77
N PRO A 483 -23.92 -19.58 -28.66
CA PRO A 483 -24.34 -20.09 -27.36
C PRO A 483 -23.18 -20.88 -26.74
N PRO A 484 -22.72 -20.51 -25.53
CA PRO A 484 -21.64 -21.22 -24.88
C PRO A 484 -22.07 -22.66 -24.59
N GLY A 485 -21.14 -23.61 -24.73
CA GLY A 485 -21.36 -24.98 -24.24
C GLY A 485 -21.55 -25.02 -22.72
N ALA A 486 -21.87 -26.18 -22.15
CA ALA A 486 -22.04 -26.28 -20.69
C ALA A 486 -20.78 -25.78 -19.94
N TYR A 487 -20.98 -24.86 -18.99
CA TYR A 487 -19.90 -24.25 -18.22
C TYR A 487 -20.33 -23.93 -16.78
N SER A 488 -19.35 -23.93 -15.87
CA SER A 488 -19.49 -23.49 -14.48
C SER A 488 -18.92 -22.08 -14.32
N GLU A 489 -19.53 -21.26 -13.48
CA GLU A 489 -19.17 -19.85 -13.30
C GLU A 489 -19.11 -19.48 -11.82
N ILE A 490 -18.11 -18.69 -11.45
CA ILE A 490 -18.05 -17.99 -10.16
C ILE A 490 -17.99 -16.49 -10.45
N VAL A 491 -18.94 -15.76 -9.85
CA VAL A 491 -19.02 -14.30 -9.89
C VAL A 491 -18.84 -13.77 -8.48
N ILE A 492 -17.90 -12.86 -8.29
CA ILE A 492 -17.67 -12.22 -6.99
C ILE A 492 -17.81 -10.70 -7.08
N PRO A 493 -18.45 -10.05 -6.09
CA PRO A 493 -18.49 -8.61 -6.00
C PRO A 493 -17.12 -8.08 -5.54
N LEU A 494 -16.67 -7.00 -6.19
CA LEU A 494 -15.51 -6.24 -5.76
C LEU A 494 -15.99 -5.09 -4.90
N LEU A 495 -15.70 -5.14 -3.60
CA LEU A 495 -16.11 -4.11 -2.65
C LEU A 495 -14.89 -3.31 -2.20
N ASN A 496 -15.04 -1.99 -2.10
CA ASN A 496 -14.00 -1.12 -1.56
C ASN A 496 -13.90 -1.25 -0.02
N SER A 497 -12.92 -0.56 0.56
CA SER A 497 -12.71 -0.49 2.02
C SER A 497 -13.96 -0.07 2.84
N GLN A 498 -14.90 0.64 2.22
CA GLN A 498 -16.16 1.11 2.82
C GLN A 498 -17.36 0.18 2.56
N GLY A 499 -17.16 -0.94 1.85
CA GLY A 499 -18.23 -1.88 1.49
C GLY A 499 -19.12 -1.45 0.32
N GLN A 500 -18.71 -0.43 -0.43
CA GLN A 500 -19.37 -0.02 -1.68
C GLN A 500 -18.87 -0.86 -2.86
N PRO A 501 -19.74 -1.23 -3.81
CA PRO A 501 -19.34 -1.99 -4.97
C PRO A 501 -18.52 -1.16 -5.94
N LEU A 502 -17.42 -1.73 -6.43
CA LEU A 502 -16.60 -1.23 -7.53
C LEU A 502 -16.96 -1.92 -8.86
N GLY A 503 -17.51 -3.14 -8.78
CA GLY A 503 -17.77 -4.01 -9.93
C GLY A 503 -17.82 -5.49 -9.54
N VAL A 504 -17.58 -6.37 -10.51
CA VAL A 504 -17.48 -7.82 -10.32
C VAL A 504 -16.29 -8.42 -11.05
N LEU A 505 -15.73 -9.47 -10.47
CA LEU A 505 -14.76 -10.35 -11.12
C LEU A 505 -15.42 -11.71 -11.38
N ILE A 506 -15.23 -12.21 -12.59
CA ILE A 506 -15.87 -13.42 -13.11
C ILE A 506 -14.78 -14.40 -13.55
N SER A 507 -14.94 -15.67 -13.19
CA SER A 507 -14.14 -16.79 -13.70
C SER A 507 -15.07 -17.92 -14.13
N ALA A 508 -14.86 -18.46 -15.32
CA ALA A 508 -15.65 -19.57 -15.86
C ALA A 508 -14.75 -20.67 -16.46
N ARG A 509 -15.16 -21.92 -16.22
CA ARG A 509 -14.52 -23.14 -16.74
C ARG A 509 -15.51 -23.92 -17.60
N ASN A 510 -15.02 -24.53 -18.68
CA ASN A 510 -15.85 -25.41 -19.49
C ASN A 510 -16.22 -26.69 -18.71
N GLY A 511 -17.43 -27.21 -18.93
CA GLY A 511 -17.97 -28.39 -18.27
C GLY A 511 -18.83 -28.08 -17.03
N GLU A 512 -19.58 -29.09 -16.61
CA GLU A 512 -20.45 -29.03 -15.43
C GLU A 512 -19.68 -29.38 -14.16
N ARG A 513 -20.00 -28.71 -13.04
CA ARG A 513 -19.34 -28.93 -11.73
C ARG A 513 -17.82 -28.80 -11.80
N ALA A 514 -17.33 -27.89 -12.63
CA ALA A 514 -15.90 -27.68 -12.86
C ALA A 514 -15.20 -26.91 -11.72
N TYR A 515 -15.97 -26.31 -10.80
CA TYR A 515 -15.47 -25.63 -9.60
C TYR A 515 -15.88 -26.36 -8.32
N HIS A 516 -15.12 -26.14 -7.25
CA HIS A 516 -15.42 -26.58 -5.90
C HIS A 516 -15.41 -25.39 -4.93
N GLU A 517 -15.87 -25.60 -3.70
CA GLU A 517 -15.94 -24.56 -2.66
C GLU A 517 -14.58 -23.86 -2.40
N ARG A 518 -13.49 -24.61 -2.54
CA ARG A 518 -12.12 -24.05 -2.43
C ARG A 518 -11.79 -23.04 -3.52
N ASP A 519 -12.33 -23.22 -4.73
CA ASP A 519 -12.13 -22.30 -5.85
C ASP A 519 -12.88 -20.99 -5.62
N VAL A 520 -14.08 -21.05 -5.02
CA VAL A 520 -14.83 -19.85 -4.63
C VAL A 520 -14.03 -19.02 -3.63
N ARG A 521 -13.47 -19.65 -2.60
CA ARG A 521 -12.57 -18.98 -1.63
C ARG A 521 -11.36 -18.35 -2.31
N LEU A 522 -10.74 -19.07 -3.26
CA LEU A 522 -9.58 -18.59 -3.99
C LEU A 522 -9.91 -17.35 -4.82
N LEU A 523 -11.03 -17.37 -5.55
CA LEU A 523 -11.46 -16.23 -6.35
C LEU A 523 -11.80 -15.04 -5.45
N GLN A 524 -12.43 -15.24 -4.29
CA GLN A 524 -12.69 -14.18 -3.31
C GLN A 524 -11.40 -13.50 -2.84
N ILE A 525 -10.32 -14.26 -2.60
CA ILE A 525 -8.99 -13.70 -2.26
C ILE A 525 -8.48 -12.83 -3.42
N ILE A 526 -8.55 -13.34 -4.66
CA ILE A 526 -8.16 -12.60 -5.87
C ILE A 526 -8.98 -11.30 -5.98
N GLY A 527 -10.28 -11.36 -5.77
CA GLY A 527 -11.17 -10.20 -5.82
C GLY A 527 -10.88 -9.15 -4.75
N ASN A 528 -10.59 -9.56 -3.52
CA ASN A 528 -10.23 -8.61 -2.46
C ASN A 528 -8.92 -7.88 -2.78
N ILE A 529 -7.93 -8.57 -3.35
CA ILE A 529 -6.69 -7.95 -3.81
C ILE A 529 -6.97 -7.02 -5.01
N ALA A 530 -7.81 -7.45 -5.94
CA ALA A 530 -8.21 -6.69 -7.10
C ALA A 530 -8.92 -5.39 -6.72
N ALA A 531 -9.90 -5.46 -5.82
CA ALA A 531 -10.66 -4.31 -5.33
C ALA A 531 -9.73 -3.27 -4.70
N ASN A 532 -8.85 -3.69 -3.80
CA ASN A 532 -7.85 -2.80 -3.18
C ASN A 532 -6.88 -2.18 -4.20
N ALA A 533 -6.46 -2.95 -5.21
CA ALA A 533 -5.58 -2.45 -6.27
C ALA A 533 -6.28 -1.40 -7.15
N LEU A 534 -7.54 -1.64 -7.52
CA LEU A 534 -8.36 -0.73 -8.31
C LEU A 534 -8.70 0.55 -7.53
N GLU A 535 -9.06 0.44 -6.25
CA GLU A 535 -9.31 1.58 -5.36
C GLU A 535 -8.07 2.47 -5.28
N ARG A 536 -6.89 1.87 -5.03
CA ARG A 536 -5.61 2.59 -4.95
C ARG A 536 -5.28 3.34 -6.24
N VAL A 537 -5.44 2.69 -7.40
CA VAL A 537 -5.06 3.32 -8.68
C VAL A 537 -6.05 4.39 -9.12
N ARG A 538 -7.35 4.18 -8.93
CA ARG A 538 -8.35 5.23 -9.17
C ARG A 538 -8.14 6.44 -8.27
N ALA A 539 -7.80 6.22 -6.99
CA ALA A 539 -7.47 7.30 -6.06
C ALA A 539 -6.19 8.04 -6.48
N ALA A 540 -5.16 7.32 -6.94
CA ALA A 540 -3.94 7.94 -7.44
C ALA A 540 -4.18 8.77 -8.72
N GLU A 541 -4.93 8.24 -9.69
CA GLU A 541 -5.31 8.98 -10.91
C GLU A 541 -6.10 10.26 -10.57
N SER A 542 -7.03 10.19 -9.61
CA SER A 542 -7.78 11.36 -9.15
C SER A 542 -6.89 12.40 -8.46
N LEU A 543 -5.93 11.97 -7.64
CA LEU A 543 -5.00 12.86 -6.96
C LEU A 543 -4.04 13.52 -7.95
N GLU A 544 -3.53 12.77 -8.93
CA GLU A 544 -2.69 13.31 -10.00
C GLU A 544 -3.44 14.38 -10.81
N ALA A 545 -4.71 14.14 -11.13
CA ALA A 545 -5.56 15.13 -11.81
C ALA A 545 -5.77 16.40 -10.94
N GLU A 546 -6.01 16.25 -9.64
CA GLU A 546 -6.16 17.39 -8.72
C GLU A 546 -4.86 18.20 -8.56
N ILE A 547 -3.71 17.53 -8.52
CA ILE A 547 -2.40 18.19 -8.48
C ILE A 547 -2.16 18.96 -9.78
N ALA A 548 -2.48 18.37 -10.94
CA ALA A 548 -2.36 19.05 -12.23
C ALA A 548 -3.27 20.29 -12.29
N GLU A 549 -4.52 20.17 -11.82
CA GLU A 549 -5.49 21.27 -11.71
C GLU A 549 -4.90 22.44 -10.90
N LYS A 550 -4.46 22.16 -9.66
CA LYS A 550 -3.91 23.18 -8.75
C LYS A 550 -2.61 23.79 -9.26
N THR A 551 -1.73 22.99 -9.87
CA THR A 551 -0.46 23.47 -10.42
C THR A 551 -0.70 24.46 -11.56
N ALA A 552 -1.62 24.12 -12.47
CA ALA A 552 -1.95 24.98 -13.60
C ALA A 552 -2.59 26.31 -13.15
N LEU A 553 -3.45 26.28 -12.12
CA LEU A 553 -4.01 27.49 -11.51
C LEU A 553 -2.95 28.34 -10.80
N LEU A 554 -2.00 27.72 -10.09
CA LEU A 554 -0.92 28.43 -9.43
C LEU A 554 -0.01 29.13 -10.45
N GLU A 555 0.34 28.47 -11.55
CA GLU A 555 1.11 29.08 -12.64
C GLU A 555 0.38 30.28 -13.26
N LEU A 556 -0.94 30.15 -13.48
CA LEU A 556 -1.76 31.26 -13.99
C LEU A 556 -1.80 32.43 -12.99
N SER A 557 -1.98 32.14 -11.69
CA SER A 557 -1.99 33.15 -10.63
C SER A 557 -0.66 33.89 -10.51
N GLN A 558 0.46 33.15 -10.52
CA GLN A 558 1.81 33.72 -10.48
C GLN A 558 2.08 34.62 -11.70
N MET A 559 1.67 34.17 -12.89
CA MET A 559 1.78 34.98 -14.10
C MET A 559 1.01 36.29 -13.97
N LEU A 560 -0.16 36.31 -13.33
CA LEU A 560 -1.02 37.49 -13.24
C LEU A 560 -0.78 38.35 -11.98
N GLY A 561 0.30 38.10 -11.23
CA GLY A 561 0.58 38.78 -9.96
C GLY A 561 0.88 40.28 -10.09
N ASP A 562 1.46 40.72 -11.21
CA ASP A 562 2.07 42.05 -11.35
C ASP A 562 1.11 43.17 -11.80
N ASN A 563 -0.20 42.90 -11.88
CA ASN A 563 -1.22 43.86 -12.34
C ASN A 563 -0.95 44.46 -13.73
N ASP A 564 -0.22 43.76 -14.58
CA ASP A 564 0.10 44.23 -15.92
C ASP A 564 -0.98 43.79 -16.92
N ALA A 565 -1.66 44.75 -17.54
CA ALA A 565 -2.64 44.51 -18.57
C ALA A 565 -2.05 43.80 -19.81
N ALA A 566 -0.73 43.93 -20.04
CA ALA A 566 -0.03 43.25 -21.13
C ALA A 566 -0.01 41.71 -20.99
N LEU A 567 -0.29 41.18 -19.79
CA LEU A 567 -0.31 39.73 -19.52
C LEU A 567 -1.65 39.08 -19.85
N LEU A 568 -2.70 39.86 -20.11
CA LEU A 568 -4.03 39.37 -20.43
C LEU A 568 -4.07 38.44 -21.66
N PRO A 569 -3.40 38.74 -22.80
CA PRO A 569 -3.37 37.82 -23.95
C PRO A 569 -2.69 36.49 -23.63
N VAL A 570 -1.63 36.51 -22.80
CA VAL A 570 -0.89 35.31 -22.40
C VAL A 570 -1.75 34.44 -21.48
N ALA A 571 -2.45 35.06 -20.53
CA ALA A 571 -3.41 34.38 -19.67
C ALA A 571 -4.55 33.74 -20.47
N MET A 572 -5.15 34.47 -21.42
CA MET A 572 -6.20 33.94 -22.29
C MET A 572 -5.73 32.71 -23.07
N GLU A 573 -4.52 32.74 -23.63
CA GLU A 573 -3.95 31.61 -24.35
C GLU A 573 -3.68 30.41 -23.42
N LYS A 574 -3.19 30.63 -22.20
CA LYS A 574 -3.02 29.58 -21.19
C LYS A 574 -4.36 28.93 -20.83
N ILE A 575 -5.40 29.73 -20.59
CA ILE A 575 -6.76 29.23 -20.27
C ILE A 575 -7.34 28.42 -21.43
N ARG A 576 -7.10 28.86 -22.69
CA ARG A 576 -7.50 28.10 -23.89
C ARG A 576 -6.88 26.71 -23.92
N GLN A 577 -5.59 26.61 -23.58
CA GLN A 577 -4.85 25.34 -23.53
C GLN A 577 -5.34 24.44 -22.39
N MET A 578 -5.57 25.02 -21.19
CA MET A 578 -6.12 24.32 -20.02
C MET A 578 -7.50 23.73 -20.31
N GLY A 579 -8.35 24.44 -21.06
CA GLY A 579 -9.66 23.96 -21.49
C GLY A 579 -9.65 23.09 -22.75
N HIS A 580 -8.49 22.75 -23.30
CA HIS A 580 -8.37 22.01 -24.57
C HIS A 580 -9.31 22.54 -25.66
N ALA A 581 -9.37 23.88 -25.80
CA ALA A 581 -10.27 24.54 -26.74
C ALA A 581 -9.51 25.02 -27.99
N ASP A 582 -10.16 25.06 -29.14
CA ASP A 582 -9.56 25.60 -30.36
C ASP A 582 -9.50 27.13 -30.34
N ALA A 583 -10.44 27.75 -29.63
CA ALA A 583 -10.50 29.19 -29.43
C ALA A 583 -11.11 29.60 -28.10
N ILE A 584 -10.75 30.81 -27.67
CA ILE A 584 -11.25 31.45 -26.46
C ILE A 584 -11.60 32.91 -26.76
N ALA A 585 -12.68 33.39 -26.15
CA ALA A 585 -13.13 34.77 -26.25
C ALA A 585 -13.48 35.34 -24.89
N LEU A 586 -13.25 36.64 -24.75
CA LEU A 586 -13.67 37.42 -23.59
C LEU A 586 -14.61 38.54 -24.07
N GLY A 587 -15.84 38.51 -23.58
CA GLY A 587 -16.87 39.51 -23.85
C GLY A 587 -17.09 40.41 -22.65
N VAL A 588 -17.20 41.71 -22.87
CA VAL A 588 -17.51 42.72 -21.85
C VAL A 588 -18.91 43.26 -22.12
N GLN A 589 -19.72 43.39 -21.08
CA GLN A 589 -21.05 43.97 -21.20
C GLN A 589 -20.98 45.49 -21.26
N GLU A 590 -21.59 46.05 -22.29
CA GLU A 590 -21.79 47.49 -22.50
C GLU A 590 -23.30 47.78 -22.57
N PRO A 591 -23.73 49.06 -22.58
CA PRO A 591 -25.15 49.42 -22.54
C PRO A 591 -26.02 48.82 -23.65
N ASP A 592 -25.43 48.53 -24.81
CA ASP A 592 -26.08 48.02 -26.02
C ASP A 592 -25.94 46.49 -26.22
N GLY A 593 -25.06 45.82 -25.48
CA GLY A 593 -24.82 44.38 -25.64
C GLY A 593 -23.52 43.88 -25.02
N TYR A 594 -23.25 42.59 -25.16
CA TYR A 594 -21.92 42.03 -24.92
C TYR A 594 -21.05 42.24 -26.15
N HIS A 595 -19.97 43.00 -25.99
CA HIS A 595 -18.96 43.24 -27.02
C HIS A 595 -17.76 42.33 -26.78
N LEU A 596 -17.33 41.67 -27.84
CA LEU A 596 -16.17 40.79 -27.77
C LEU A 596 -14.89 41.64 -27.82
N ARG A 597 -14.22 41.75 -26.68
CA ARG A 597 -13.01 42.57 -26.52
C ARG A 597 -11.73 41.80 -26.83
N TRP A 598 -11.74 40.48 -26.62
CA TRP A 598 -10.61 39.62 -26.96
C TRP A 598 -11.05 38.31 -27.62
N LEU A 599 -10.34 37.92 -28.68
CA LEU A 599 -10.47 36.65 -29.38
C LEU A 599 -9.08 36.09 -29.70
N THR A 600 -8.80 34.86 -29.28
CA THR A 600 -7.59 34.14 -29.72
C THR A 600 -7.91 32.68 -30.06
N GLY A 601 -7.05 32.06 -30.88
CA GLY A 601 -7.19 30.68 -31.34
C GLY A 601 -7.50 30.51 -32.82
N HIS A 602 -7.69 29.25 -33.22
CA HIS A 602 -7.74 28.80 -34.60
C HIS A 602 -9.15 28.83 -35.18
N LEU A 603 -9.75 30.01 -35.30
CA LEU A 603 -11.05 30.21 -35.95
C LEU A 603 -10.87 30.67 -37.40
N GLY A 604 -11.68 30.12 -38.31
CA GLY A 604 -11.79 30.61 -39.69
C GLY A 604 -12.34 32.05 -39.76
N ALA A 605 -12.02 32.77 -40.84
CA ALA A 605 -12.39 34.18 -41.02
C ALA A 605 -13.91 34.44 -40.87
N GLY A 606 -14.75 33.52 -41.36
CA GLY A 606 -16.20 33.61 -41.21
C GLY A 606 -16.68 33.53 -39.75
N ALA A 607 -16.08 32.63 -38.95
CA ALA A 607 -16.39 32.51 -37.52
C ALA A 607 -15.91 33.75 -36.74
N ARG A 608 -14.70 34.26 -37.03
CA ARG A 608 -14.19 35.49 -36.41
C ARG A 608 -15.09 36.68 -36.69
N GLY A 609 -15.48 36.90 -37.95
CA GLY A 609 -16.36 38.01 -38.32
C GLY A 609 -17.77 37.88 -37.75
N PHE A 610 -18.26 36.65 -37.57
CA PHE A 610 -19.54 36.40 -36.89
C PHE A 610 -19.49 36.79 -35.41
N LEU A 611 -18.43 36.37 -34.70
CA LEU A 611 -18.26 36.60 -33.27
C LEU A 611 -17.93 38.06 -32.91
N GLN A 612 -17.35 38.83 -33.84
CA GLN A 612 -17.05 40.26 -33.61
C GLN A 612 -18.29 41.14 -33.55
N LYS A 613 -19.46 40.65 -34.00
CA LYS A 613 -20.71 41.39 -33.86
C LYS A 613 -21.15 41.38 -32.40
N PRO A 614 -21.55 42.53 -31.83
CA PRO A 614 -22.03 42.57 -30.46
C PRO A 614 -23.27 41.70 -30.30
N LEU A 615 -23.36 41.03 -29.15
CA LEU A 615 -24.51 40.23 -28.77
C LEU A 615 -25.50 41.12 -27.99
N PRO A 616 -26.67 41.44 -28.56
CA PRO A 616 -27.63 42.35 -27.90
C PRO A 616 -28.08 41.81 -26.53
N LEU A 617 -28.34 42.70 -25.56
CA LEU A 617 -28.75 42.29 -24.20
C LEU A 617 -30.06 41.48 -24.16
N GLU A 618 -30.95 41.72 -25.12
CA GLU A 618 -32.20 40.99 -25.32
C GLU A 618 -32.02 39.61 -25.98
N HIS A 619 -30.81 39.28 -26.44
CA HIS A 619 -30.54 38.01 -27.09
C HIS A 619 -30.67 36.84 -26.09
N PRO A 620 -31.40 35.75 -26.39
CA PRO A 620 -31.62 34.65 -25.44
C PRO A 620 -30.35 33.98 -24.90
N LEU A 621 -29.23 34.05 -25.63
CA LEU A 621 -27.92 33.56 -25.14
C LEU A 621 -27.38 34.36 -23.96
N VAL A 622 -27.75 35.63 -23.78
CA VAL A 622 -27.33 36.43 -22.63
C VAL A 622 -27.89 35.83 -21.34
N ASN A 623 -29.12 35.30 -21.36
CA ASN A 623 -29.71 34.58 -20.22
C ASN A 623 -29.00 33.26 -19.90
N LEU A 624 -28.24 32.73 -20.86
CA LEU A 624 -27.44 31.52 -20.70
C LEU A 624 -26.01 31.81 -20.23
N ILE A 625 -25.60 33.08 -20.11
CA ILE A 625 -24.37 33.47 -19.42
C ILE A 625 -24.67 33.32 -17.93
N PRO A 626 -24.21 32.26 -17.28
CA PRO A 626 -24.74 31.86 -15.99
C PRO A 626 -24.05 32.60 -14.85
N GLN A 627 -24.76 32.87 -13.76
CA GLN A 627 -24.22 33.56 -12.59
C GLN A 627 -23.45 32.64 -11.62
N GLU A 628 -23.67 31.31 -11.65
CA GLU A 628 -23.02 30.34 -10.74
C GLU A 628 -22.35 29.13 -11.46
N GLN A 629 -23.05 28.42 -12.35
CA GLN A 629 -22.55 27.20 -13.02
C GLN A 629 -22.33 27.42 -14.52
N ALA A 630 -21.24 26.93 -15.10
CA ALA A 630 -20.99 27.12 -16.53
C ALA A 630 -22.06 26.48 -17.44
N PHE A 631 -22.39 27.16 -18.54
CA PHE A 631 -23.25 26.63 -19.59
C PHE A 631 -22.37 26.00 -20.67
N GLN A 632 -22.59 24.73 -20.96
CA GLN A 632 -21.79 24.02 -21.95
C GLN A 632 -22.61 23.09 -22.83
N VAL A 633 -22.20 22.98 -24.09
CA VAL A 633 -22.85 22.15 -25.10
C VAL A 633 -21.78 21.44 -25.93
N GLY A 634 -21.84 20.10 -25.96
CA GLY A 634 -20.92 19.25 -26.72
C GLY A 634 -21.20 19.17 -28.23
N ASP A 635 -22.41 19.55 -28.66
CA ASP A 635 -22.72 19.80 -30.07
C ASP A 635 -23.70 20.99 -30.23
N THR A 636 -23.20 22.12 -30.70
CA THR A 636 -23.97 23.36 -30.94
C THR A 636 -25.06 23.17 -31.99
N ALA A 637 -24.94 22.19 -32.89
CA ALA A 637 -25.98 21.88 -33.87
C ALA A 637 -27.23 21.26 -33.22
N ALA A 638 -27.05 20.57 -32.08
CA ALA A 638 -28.14 19.96 -31.31
C ALA A 638 -28.91 20.99 -30.46
N HIS A 639 -28.32 22.16 -30.17
CA HIS A 639 -28.93 23.18 -29.33
C HIS A 639 -29.63 24.27 -30.17
N PRO A 640 -30.95 24.55 -29.97
CA PRO A 640 -31.72 25.48 -30.79
C PRO A 640 -31.11 26.88 -30.94
N LEU A 641 -30.61 27.45 -29.83
CA LEU A 641 -30.01 28.79 -29.81
C LEU A 641 -28.60 28.86 -30.42
N LEU A 642 -27.93 27.72 -30.59
CA LEU A 642 -26.52 27.67 -31.03
C LEU A 642 -26.34 27.24 -32.49
N LYS A 643 -27.43 26.95 -33.20
CA LYS A 643 -27.39 26.63 -34.63
C LYS A 643 -26.63 27.66 -35.49
N PRO A 644 -26.71 28.99 -35.24
CA PRO A 644 -25.88 29.96 -35.97
C PRO A 644 -24.38 29.74 -35.79
N TYR A 645 -23.94 29.31 -34.60
CA TYR A 645 -22.53 29.03 -34.28
C TYR A 645 -22.06 27.75 -35.00
N ALA A 646 -22.92 26.73 -35.06
CA ALA A 646 -22.65 25.52 -35.86
C ALA A 646 -22.43 25.81 -37.34
N ARG A 647 -23.18 26.76 -37.93
CA ARG A 647 -23.05 27.17 -39.34
C ARG A 647 -21.71 27.82 -39.67
N VAL A 648 -21.06 28.44 -38.68
CA VAL A 648 -19.73 29.04 -38.85
C VAL A 648 -18.60 28.12 -38.38
N GLY A 649 -18.91 26.85 -38.05
CA GLY A 649 -17.92 25.82 -37.74
C GLY A 649 -17.60 25.62 -36.26
N ILE A 650 -18.26 26.34 -35.35
CA ILE A 650 -18.10 26.12 -33.90
C ILE A 650 -19.02 24.97 -33.49
N ARG A 651 -18.46 23.83 -33.08
CA ARG A 651 -19.21 22.61 -32.78
C ARG A 651 -19.42 22.37 -31.29
N SER A 652 -18.51 22.78 -30.42
CA SER A 652 -18.72 22.74 -28.97
C SER A 652 -18.50 24.13 -28.37
N MET A 653 -19.25 24.46 -27.32
CA MET A 653 -19.13 25.76 -26.67
C MET A 653 -19.30 25.65 -25.14
N TYR A 654 -18.46 26.39 -24.43
CA TYR A 654 -18.49 26.58 -22.98
C TYR A 654 -18.59 28.08 -22.69
N LEU A 655 -19.54 28.49 -21.87
CA LEU A 655 -19.79 29.87 -21.48
C LEU A 655 -19.80 29.99 -19.96
N ARG A 656 -19.05 30.98 -19.44
CA ARG A 656 -19.02 31.27 -18.00
C ARG A 656 -18.85 32.74 -17.71
N THR A 657 -19.43 33.21 -16.61
CA THR A 657 -19.14 34.52 -16.06
C THR A 657 -17.74 34.56 -15.44
N VAL A 658 -16.96 35.57 -15.79
CA VAL A 658 -15.63 35.87 -15.22
C VAL A 658 -15.76 36.88 -14.10
N LEU A 659 -16.57 37.91 -14.33
CA LEU A 659 -16.82 38.99 -13.38
C LEU A 659 -18.26 39.47 -13.57
N ASN A 660 -18.96 39.72 -12.48
CA ASN A 660 -20.31 40.28 -12.52
C ASN A 660 -20.47 41.38 -11.46
N GLU A 661 -19.65 42.40 -11.59
CA GLU A 661 -19.72 43.59 -10.72
C GLU A 661 -20.56 44.68 -11.40
N PRO A 662 -21.18 45.60 -10.65
CA PRO A 662 -21.96 46.71 -11.23
C PRO A 662 -21.16 47.53 -12.24
N GLU A 663 -19.86 47.68 -11.98
CA GLU A 663 -18.91 48.47 -12.75
C GLU A 663 -18.38 47.73 -13.98
N LEU A 664 -18.32 46.39 -13.92
CA LEU A 664 -17.71 45.58 -14.97
C LEU A 664 -18.28 44.17 -14.98
N LYS A 665 -18.91 43.79 -16.09
CA LYS A 665 -19.46 42.45 -16.30
C LYS A 665 -18.78 41.79 -17.49
N VAL A 666 -18.20 40.63 -17.26
CA VAL A 666 -17.31 39.94 -18.21
C VAL A 666 -17.69 38.46 -18.29
N ALA A 667 -17.77 37.95 -19.51
CA ALA A 667 -18.03 36.55 -19.80
C ALA A 667 -16.89 35.94 -20.63
N LEU A 668 -16.56 34.69 -20.33
CA LEU A 668 -15.60 33.86 -21.06
C LEU A 668 -16.36 32.86 -21.93
N ALA A 669 -15.87 32.66 -23.15
CA ALA A 669 -16.34 31.61 -24.04
C ALA A 669 -15.17 30.75 -24.53
N LEU A 670 -15.22 29.44 -24.34
CA LEU A 670 -14.33 28.48 -25.00
C LEU A 670 -15.08 27.73 -26.10
N MET A 671 -14.38 27.43 -27.19
CA MET A 671 -14.97 26.89 -28.41
C MET A 671 -14.11 25.75 -28.96
N ARG A 672 -14.74 24.65 -29.37
CA ARG A 672 -14.10 23.58 -30.16
C ARG A 672 -14.76 23.50 -31.55
N LEU A 673 -13.95 23.20 -32.57
CA LEU A 673 -14.37 23.02 -33.96
C LEU A 673 -14.93 21.63 -34.23
N GLU A 674 -14.68 20.69 -33.32
CA GLU A 674 -15.23 19.33 -33.35
C GLU A 674 -16.26 19.12 -32.24
N PRO A 675 -17.30 18.28 -32.48
CA PRO A 675 -18.22 17.88 -31.45
C PRO A 675 -17.52 16.99 -30.42
N GLY A 676 -17.93 17.07 -29.16
CA GLY A 676 -17.36 16.27 -28.09
C GLY A 676 -18.34 16.03 -26.94
N PRO A 677 -17.93 15.28 -25.91
CA PRO A 677 -18.77 15.03 -24.74
C PRO A 677 -19.02 16.27 -23.86
N GLY A 678 -18.49 17.44 -24.24
CA GLY A 678 -18.40 18.64 -23.40
C GLY A 678 -17.09 18.68 -22.62
N TRP A 679 -17.06 19.53 -21.61
CA TRP A 679 -16.00 19.65 -20.60
C TRP A 679 -16.43 18.87 -19.35
N GLY A 680 -15.60 17.92 -18.94
CA GLY A 680 -15.85 17.10 -17.77
C GLY A 680 -15.75 17.90 -16.45
N PRO A 681 -16.15 17.31 -15.31
CA PRO A 681 -16.14 18.02 -14.02
C PRO A 681 -14.76 18.55 -13.59
N ALA A 682 -13.68 17.88 -13.97
CA ALA A 682 -12.31 18.34 -13.68
C ALA A 682 -11.91 19.54 -14.55
N GLU A 683 -12.23 19.51 -15.85
CA GLU A 683 -11.99 20.64 -16.75
C GLU A 683 -12.83 21.86 -16.34
N ASP A 684 -14.09 21.64 -15.92
CA ASP A 684 -14.97 22.72 -15.47
C ASP A 684 -14.45 23.42 -14.20
N ARG A 685 -13.96 22.66 -13.21
CA ARG A 685 -13.31 23.23 -12.02
C ARG A 685 -12.03 24.01 -12.35
N LEU A 686 -11.23 23.47 -13.27
CA LEU A 686 -10.02 24.15 -13.75
C LEU A 686 -10.37 25.49 -14.41
N LEU A 687 -11.38 25.50 -15.29
CA LEU A 687 -11.86 26.71 -15.96
C LEU A 687 -12.54 27.69 -14.99
N GLU A 688 -13.21 27.19 -13.94
CA GLU A 688 -13.73 28.00 -12.85
C GLU A 688 -12.63 28.79 -12.16
N GLY A 689 -11.61 28.09 -11.66
CA GLY A 689 -10.49 28.72 -10.96
C GLY A 689 -9.78 29.71 -11.86
N ALA A 690 -9.60 29.37 -13.14
CA ALA A 690 -9.02 30.26 -14.13
C ALA A 690 -9.85 31.53 -14.35
N ALA A 691 -11.18 31.40 -14.48
CA ALA A 691 -12.09 32.53 -14.61
C ALA A 691 -12.09 33.42 -13.36
N GLN A 692 -12.00 32.84 -12.16
CA GLN A 692 -11.89 33.60 -10.90
C GLN A 692 -10.59 34.40 -10.82
N ILE A 693 -9.45 33.80 -11.14
CA ILE A 693 -8.15 34.48 -11.17
C ILE A 693 -8.18 35.62 -12.20
N LEU A 694 -8.71 35.35 -13.39
CA LEU A 694 -8.86 36.34 -14.46
C LEU A 694 -9.78 37.50 -14.01
N GLY A 695 -10.92 37.19 -13.39
CA GLY A 695 -11.87 38.18 -12.90
C GLY A 695 -11.25 39.09 -11.83
N ALA A 696 -10.46 38.52 -10.92
CA ALA A 696 -9.75 39.29 -9.90
C ALA A 696 -8.72 40.27 -10.51
N LEU A 697 -8.00 39.86 -11.56
CA LEU A 697 -7.10 40.75 -12.30
C LEU A 697 -7.86 41.88 -12.98
N LEU A 698 -8.91 41.55 -13.75
CA LEU A 698 -9.70 42.54 -14.50
C LEU A 698 -10.35 43.57 -13.57
N LEU A 699 -10.92 43.12 -12.44
CA LEU A 699 -11.48 44.01 -11.43
C LEU A 699 -10.42 44.94 -10.85
N ARG A 700 -9.22 44.44 -10.57
CA ARG A 700 -8.12 45.26 -10.04
C ARG A 700 -7.63 46.29 -11.05
N LEU A 701 -7.50 45.89 -12.32
CA LEU A 701 -7.15 46.80 -13.41
C LEU A 701 -8.19 47.92 -13.57
N GLU A 702 -9.48 47.56 -13.56
CA GLU A 702 -10.57 48.54 -13.69
C GLU A 702 -10.63 49.50 -12.49
N ARG A 703 -10.44 49.00 -11.26
CA ARG A 703 -10.36 49.84 -10.07
C ARG A 703 -9.18 50.81 -10.11
N THR A 704 -8.01 50.37 -10.56
CA THR A 704 -6.86 51.26 -10.74
C THR A 704 -7.17 52.35 -11.77
N ARG A 705 -7.77 51.98 -12.91
CA ARG A 705 -8.18 52.92 -13.95
C ARG A 705 -9.19 53.95 -13.45
N GLN A 706 -10.19 53.52 -12.67
CA GLN A 706 -11.18 54.42 -12.06
C GLN A 706 -10.55 55.37 -11.05
N LEU A 707 -9.60 54.87 -10.24
CA LEU A 707 -8.87 55.69 -9.28
C LEU A 707 -8.04 56.78 -9.98
N GLU A 708 -7.33 56.42 -11.06
CA GLU A 708 -6.57 57.38 -11.87
C GLU A 708 -7.50 58.43 -12.51
N ALA A 709 -8.63 58.02 -13.08
CA ALA A 709 -9.62 58.94 -13.64
C ALA A 709 -10.22 59.88 -12.58
N ALA A 710 -10.45 59.37 -11.36
CA ALA A 710 -10.93 60.17 -10.24
C ALA A 710 -9.88 61.21 -9.79
N TYR A 711 -8.60 60.82 -9.71
CA TYR A 711 -7.52 61.76 -9.44
C TYR A 711 -7.41 62.83 -10.52
N GLU A 712 -7.40 62.44 -11.79
CA GLU A 712 -7.35 63.41 -12.89
C GLU A 712 -8.53 64.38 -12.85
N GLY A 713 -9.75 63.88 -12.62
CA GLY A 713 -10.95 64.69 -12.45
C GLY A 713 -10.86 65.68 -11.29
N ALA A 714 -10.30 65.26 -10.14
CA ALA A 714 -10.09 66.13 -8.99
C ALA A 714 -9.04 67.23 -9.26
N LEU A 715 -7.91 66.89 -9.89
CA LEU A 715 -6.87 67.85 -10.24
C LEU A 715 -7.40 68.88 -11.26
N ARG A 716 -8.13 68.41 -12.28
CA ARG A 716 -8.79 69.28 -13.25
C ARG A 716 -9.79 70.22 -12.59
N ALA A 717 -10.59 69.74 -11.64
CA ALA A 717 -11.55 70.57 -10.90
C ALA A 717 -10.87 71.68 -10.08
N ILE A 718 -9.69 71.40 -9.47
CA ILE A 718 -8.89 72.41 -8.78
C ILE A 718 -8.41 73.49 -9.76
N GLY A 719 -7.89 73.10 -10.93
CA GLY A 719 -7.46 74.03 -11.98
C GLY A 719 -8.61 74.93 -12.44
N LEU A 720 -9.78 74.35 -12.75
CA LEU A 720 -10.97 75.11 -13.16
C LEU A 720 -11.48 76.06 -12.07
N ALA A 721 -11.43 75.66 -10.79
CA ALA A 721 -11.82 76.51 -9.68
C ALA A 721 -10.87 77.70 -9.52
N LEU A 722 -9.57 77.50 -9.75
CA LEU A 722 -8.60 78.57 -9.74
C LEU A 722 -8.79 79.53 -10.91
N GLU A 723 -9.01 79.00 -12.12
CA GLU A 723 -9.26 79.78 -13.33
C GLU A 723 -10.45 80.73 -13.13
N ALA A 724 -11.51 80.25 -12.47
CA ALA A 724 -12.68 81.05 -12.10
C ALA A 724 -12.36 82.16 -11.09
N ARG A 725 -11.41 81.94 -10.16
CA ARG A 725 -10.97 82.95 -9.18
C ARG A 725 -10.08 84.02 -9.81
N ASP A 726 -9.08 83.62 -10.59
CA ASP A 726 -8.02 84.50 -11.11
C ASP A 726 -8.45 85.33 -12.36
N ARG A 727 -9.71 85.20 -12.79
CA ARG A 727 -10.25 85.84 -14.00
C ARG A 727 -9.45 85.48 -15.26
N GLU A 728 -8.84 84.30 -15.27
CA GLU A 728 -8.26 83.73 -16.47
C GLU A 728 -9.35 83.38 -17.50
N THR A 729 -8.92 83.09 -18.72
CA THR A 729 -9.81 82.92 -19.86
C THR A 729 -10.46 81.54 -19.80
N ALA A 730 -11.79 81.48 -19.63
CA ALA A 730 -12.55 80.24 -19.56
C ALA A 730 -12.07 79.15 -20.56
N GLY A 731 -11.76 77.97 -20.05
CA GLY A 731 -11.21 76.83 -20.77
C GLY A 731 -9.69 76.85 -21.00
N HIS A 732 -8.94 77.79 -20.42
CA HIS A 732 -7.47 77.87 -20.56
C HIS A 732 -6.80 76.57 -20.08
N THR A 733 -7.18 76.11 -18.89
CA THR A 733 -6.64 74.90 -18.26
C THR A 733 -6.74 73.68 -19.18
N ASP A 734 -7.89 73.47 -19.81
CA ASP A 734 -8.13 72.33 -20.70
C ASP A 734 -7.41 72.47 -22.04
N ARG A 735 -7.37 73.69 -22.61
CA ARG A 735 -6.67 73.93 -23.88
C ARG A 735 -5.17 73.69 -23.73
N VAL A 736 -4.56 74.21 -22.68
CA VAL A 736 -3.12 73.99 -22.42
C VAL A 736 -2.84 72.52 -22.14
N ALA A 737 -3.66 71.83 -21.35
CA ALA A 737 -3.52 70.38 -21.12
C ALA A 737 -3.55 69.58 -22.44
N ALA A 738 -4.44 69.93 -23.37
CA ALA A 738 -4.50 69.31 -24.69
C ALA A 738 -3.25 69.61 -25.55
N LEU A 739 -2.76 70.86 -25.53
CA LEU A 739 -1.57 71.27 -26.28
C LEU A 739 -0.30 70.57 -25.77
N VAL A 740 -0.11 70.48 -24.45
CA VAL A 740 1.07 69.80 -23.87
C VAL A 740 1.04 68.30 -24.16
N GLU A 741 -0.14 67.68 -24.14
CA GLU A 741 -0.28 66.27 -24.51
C GLU A 741 0.04 66.05 -25.99
N GLN A 742 -0.47 66.91 -26.87
CA GLN A 742 -0.21 66.81 -28.31
C GLN A 742 1.29 66.97 -28.62
N LEU A 743 1.96 67.94 -27.99
CA LEU A 743 3.40 68.12 -28.13
C LEU A 743 4.18 66.95 -27.52
N GLY A 744 3.78 66.46 -26.35
CA GLY A 744 4.38 65.29 -25.71
C GLY A 744 4.31 64.04 -26.59
N ARG A 745 3.16 63.79 -27.23
CA ARG A 745 2.98 62.68 -28.18
C ARG A 745 3.90 62.81 -29.38
N ALA A 746 4.06 64.02 -29.92
CA ALA A 746 4.97 64.29 -31.04
C ALA A 746 6.45 64.04 -30.67
N LEU A 747 6.79 64.14 -29.38
CA LEU A 747 8.11 63.85 -28.83
C LEU A 747 8.31 62.36 -28.47
N GLY A 748 7.28 61.53 -28.60
CA GLY A 748 7.35 60.10 -28.30
C GLY A 748 7.28 59.75 -26.81
N LEU A 749 6.69 60.61 -25.98
CA LEU A 749 6.48 60.33 -24.56
C LEU A 749 5.45 59.21 -24.35
N SER A 750 5.65 58.41 -23.29
CA SER A 750 4.73 57.34 -22.88
C SER A 750 3.42 57.87 -22.31
N GLU A 751 2.36 57.06 -22.29
CA GLU A 751 1.05 57.44 -21.70
C GLU A 751 1.16 57.92 -20.24
N THR A 752 2.06 57.32 -19.46
CA THR A 752 2.35 57.74 -18.08
C THR A 752 2.93 59.15 -18.04
N GLU A 753 3.89 59.46 -18.92
CA GLU A 753 4.48 60.81 -19.02
C GLU A 753 3.48 61.84 -19.54
N LEU A 754 2.63 61.47 -20.50
CA LEU A 754 1.55 62.34 -21.00
C LEU A 754 0.52 62.66 -19.91
N ARG A 755 0.13 61.66 -19.10
CA ARG A 755 -0.71 61.86 -17.92
C ARG A 755 -0.05 62.85 -16.94
N ASP A 756 1.24 62.67 -16.67
CA ASP A 756 1.97 63.54 -15.75
C ASP A 756 2.06 64.99 -16.28
N LEU A 757 2.21 65.17 -17.60
CA LEU A 757 2.12 66.49 -18.25
C LEU A 757 0.74 67.12 -18.07
N ARG A 758 -0.35 66.38 -18.31
CA ARG A 758 -1.72 66.88 -18.10
C ARG A 758 -1.94 67.31 -16.66
N TRP A 759 -1.52 66.48 -15.70
CA TRP A 759 -1.67 66.78 -14.28
C TRP A 759 -0.87 68.01 -13.86
N GLY A 760 0.34 68.17 -14.40
CA GLY A 760 1.13 69.38 -14.20
C GLY A 760 0.47 70.62 -14.82
N ALA A 761 -0.14 70.49 -16.00
CA ALA A 761 -0.87 71.57 -16.64
C ALA A 761 -2.11 72.01 -15.86
N TYR A 762 -2.89 71.06 -15.30
CA TYR A 762 -4.04 71.39 -14.44
C TYR A 762 -3.63 72.13 -13.16
N LEU A 763 -2.42 71.89 -12.67
CA LEU A 763 -1.94 72.40 -11.38
C LEU A 763 -0.96 73.57 -11.49
N HIS A 764 -0.53 73.96 -12.69
CA HIS A 764 0.62 74.84 -12.87
C HIS A 764 0.55 76.11 -12.01
N ASP A 765 -0.65 76.68 -11.90
CA ASP A 765 -0.92 77.91 -11.17
C ASP A 765 -1.53 77.72 -9.77
N VAL A 766 -1.63 76.49 -9.26
CA VAL A 766 -2.31 76.18 -7.97
C VAL A 766 -1.81 77.02 -6.79
N GLY A 767 -0.56 77.48 -6.80
CA GLY A 767 -0.03 78.36 -5.75
C GLY A 767 -0.63 79.76 -5.71
N LYS A 768 -1.32 80.21 -6.77
CA LYS A 768 -2.12 81.45 -6.76
C LYS A 768 -3.21 81.39 -5.68
N LEU A 769 -3.60 80.18 -5.24
CA LEU A 769 -4.50 80.00 -4.09
C LEU A 769 -3.98 80.67 -2.81
N ALA A 770 -2.67 80.65 -2.60
CA ALA A 770 -2.01 81.20 -1.41
C ALA A 770 -1.71 82.70 -1.51
N LEU A 771 -2.00 83.34 -2.64
CA LEU A 771 -1.78 84.78 -2.82
C LEU A 771 -2.94 85.62 -2.26
N PRO A 772 -2.64 86.80 -1.66
CA PRO A 772 -3.67 87.76 -1.26
C PRO A 772 -4.48 88.29 -2.44
N ASP A 773 -5.80 88.41 -2.27
CA ASP A 773 -6.71 88.94 -3.31
C ASP A 773 -6.33 90.34 -3.81
N ALA A 774 -5.78 91.18 -2.92
CA ALA A 774 -5.32 92.53 -3.28
C ALA A 774 -4.18 92.53 -4.32
N ILE A 775 -3.41 91.43 -4.40
CA ILE A 775 -2.33 91.23 -5.38
C ILE A 775 -2.87 90.48 -6.59
N LEU A 776 -3.60 89.38 -6.36
CA LEU A 776 -4.13 88.51 -7.42
C LEU A 776 -5.14 89.24 -8.33
N LEU A 777 -6.10 89.96 -7.74
CA LEU A 777 -7.23 90.58 -8.44
C LEU A 777 -7.02 92.07 -8.73
N LYS A 778 -5.79 92.58 -8.60
CA LYS A 778 -5.49 94.01 -8.75
C LYS A 778 -5.86 94.50 -10.15
N PRO A 779 -6.74 95.52 -10.31
CA PRO A 779 -7.13 96.05 -11.61
C PRO A 779 -6.07 97.05 -12.14
N GLY A 780 -4.83 96.59 -12.33
CA GLY A 780 -3.72 97.42 -12.80
C GLY A 780 -2.36 96.71 -12.71
N LYS A 781 -1.28 97.41 -13.08
CA LYS A 781 0.09 96.84 -12.98
C LYS A 781 0.48 96.62 -11.52
N LEU A 782 1.14 95.49 -11.25
CA LEU A 782 1.78 95.21 -9.96
C LEU A 782 2.99 96.11 -9.76
N THR A 783 3.24 96.54 -8.52
CA THR A 783 4.51 97.14 -8.11
C THR A 783 5.62 96.08 -8.10
N LEU A 784 6.88 96.48 -7.99
CA LEU A 784 7.99 95.53 -7.90
C LEU A 784 7.84 94.58 -6.69
N GLU A 785 7.37 95.09 -5.56
CA GLU A 785 7.15 94.31 -4.33
C GLU A 785 5.99 93.32 -4.51
N GLU A 786 4.86 93.78 -5.05
CA GLU A 786 3.71 92.93 -5.35
C GLU A 786 4.04 91.86 -6.40
N PHE A 787 4.89 92.20 -7.39
CA PHE A 787 5.37 91.24 -8.38
C PHE A 787 6.30 90.18 -7.76
N CYS A 788 7.16 90.55 -6.81
CA CYS A 788 7.93 89.59 -6.02
C CYS A 788 7.02 88.64 -5.24
N THR A 789 5.92 89.13 -4.68
CA THR A 789 4.89 88.27 -4.07
C THR A 789 4.16 87.42 -5.11
N MET A 790 3.80 87.95 -6.28
CA MET A 790 3.16 87.16 -7.34
C MET A 790 4.04 85.98 -7.77
N ARG A 791 5.37 86.18 -7.92
CA ARG A 791 6.33 85.12 -8.28
C ARG A 791 6.39 83.97 -7.28
N THR A 792 5.88 84.14 -6.05
CA THR A 792 5.90 83.06 -5.06
C THR A 792 4.92 81.93 -5.36
N HIS A 793 3.93 82.14 -6.23
CA HIS A 793 2.94 81.10 -6.55
C HIS A 793 3.58 79.82 -7.11
N THR A 794 4.74 79.89 -7.76
CA THR A 794 5.40 78.69 -8.30
C THR A 794 5.89 77.76 -7.18
N HIS A 795 6.64 78.29 -6.20
CA HIS A 795 7.12 77.49 -5.08
C HIS A 795 6.02 77.18 -4.06
N LEU A 796 5.09 78.13 -3.80
CA LEU A 796 3.92 77.86 -2.98
C LEU A 796 3.04 76.77 -3.60
N GLY A 797 2.92 76.76 -4.93
CA GLY A 797 2.24 75.72 -5.68
C GLY A 797 2.91 74.36 -5.50
N ASP A 798 4.24 74.26 -5.71
CA ASP A 798 4.99 73.02 -5.44
C ASP A 798 4.86 72.56 -3.99
N ASP A 799 4.90 73.48 -3.01
CA ASP A 799 4.72 73.17 -1.59
C ASP A 799 3.32 72.62 -1.30
N LEU A 800 2.28 73.15 -1.95
CA LEU A 800 0.91 72.63 -1.86
C LEU A 800 0.81 71.22 -2.45
N VAL A 801 1.31 70.99 -3.66
CA VAL A 801 1.17 69.70 -4.35
C VAL A 801 2.14 68.64 -3.85
N ARG A 802 3.27 69.01 -3.23
CA ARG A 802 4.24 68.07 -2.64
C ARG A 802 3.62 67.20 -1.55
N ASN A 803 2.58 67.70 -0.88
CA ASN A 803 1.87 66.96 0.16
C ASN A 803 0.85 65.95 -0.40
N LEU A 804 0.65 65.91 -1.73
CA LEU A 804 -0.22 64.96 -2.41
C LEU A 804 0.61 63.78 -2.92
N PRO A 805 0.60 62.61 -2.26
CA PRO A 805 1.52 61.51 -2.57
C PRO A 805 1.29 60.87 -3.95
N PHE A 806 0.11 61.09 -4.55
CA PHE A 806 -0.21 60.59 -5.88
C PHE A 806 0.26 61.53 -6.99
N VAL A 807 0.65 62.78 -6.70
CA VAL A 807 1.10 63.73 -7.73
C VAL A 807 2.56 63.41 -8.10
N PRO A 808 2.83 63.07 -9.37
CA PRO A 808 4.16 62.66 -9.82
C PRO A 808 5.14 63.82 -9.84
N LEU A 809 6.44 63.51 -9.73
CA LEU A 809 7.50 64.52 -9.75
C LEU A 809 7.46 65.39 -11.02
N VAL A 810 7.14 64.80 -12.17
CA VAL A 810 7.05 65.50 -13.46
C VAL A 810 5.97 66.58 -13.43
N ALA A 811 4.79 66.29 -12.87
CA ALA A 811 3.73 67.29 -12.70
C ALA A 811 4.19 68.43 -11.78
N ARG A 812 4.87 68.10 -10.68
CA ARG A 812 5.40 69.09 -9.73
C ARG A 812 6.47 69.99 -10.35
N GLN A 813 7.29 69.44 -11.24
CA GLN A 813 8.29 70.20 -11.99
C GLN A 813 7.64 71.25 -12.89
N ILE A 814 6.47 70.97 -13.47
CA ILE A 814 5.70 71.98 -14.22
C ILE A 814 5.26 73.09 -13.27
N VAL A 815 4.60 72.76 -12.17
CA VAL A 815 4.11 73.75 -11.17
C VAL A 815 5.24 74.68 -10.71
N ARG A 816 6.42 74.12 -10.40
CA ARG A 816 7.55 74.92 -9.91
C ARG A 816 8.23 75.74 -11.00
N HIS A 817 8.42 75.21 -12.19
CA HIS A 817 9.35 75.76 -13.18
C HIS A 817 8.71 76.28 -14.46
N HIS A 818 7.38 76.37 -14.55
CA HIS A 818 6.71 76.85 -15.77
C HIS A 818 7.03 78.30 -16.16
N HIS A 819 7.59 79.10 -15.24
CA HIS A 819 8.09 80.45 -15.50
C HIS A 819 9.61 80.55 -15.62
N GLU A 820 10.32 79.43 -15.67
CA GLU A 820 11.73 79.43 -16.04
C GLU A 820 11.88 79.79 -17.52
N ARG A 821 12.97 80.49 -17.84
CA ARG A 821 13.26 80.96 -19.20
C ARG A 821 14.50 80.28 -19.72
N TRP A 822 14.51 79.91 -21.00
CA TRP A 822 15.62 79.20 -21.61
C TRP A 822 16.98 79.94 -21.43
N ASP A 823 16.96 81.27 -21.40
CA ASP A 823 18.09 82.18 -21.16
C ASP A 823 18.54 82.29 -19.68
N GLY A 824 17.90 81.60 -18.74
CA GLY A 824 18.22 81.64 -17.31
C GLY A 824 17.68 82.86 -16.57
N ARG A 825 16.89 83.73 -17.22
CA ARG A 825 16.33 84.96 -16.60
C ARG A 825 14.95 84.74 -15.97
N GLY A 826 14.50 83.50 -15.89
CA GLY A 826 13.20 83.10 -15.36
C GLY A 826 13.18 83.00 -13.83
N TYR A 827 12.13 82.36 -13.32
CA TYR A 827 11.93 82.14 -11.89
C TYR A 827 11.18 80.82 -11.63
N PRO A 828 11.26 80.24 -10.42
CA PRO A 828 11.85 80.76 -9.17
C PRO A 828 13.36 80.54 -9.01
N ASP A 829 13.94 79.54 -9.68
CA ASP A 829 15.29 79.04 -9.40
C ASP A 829 16.34 79.55 -10.41
N GLY A 830 15.93 80.18 -11.51
CA GLY A 830 16.83 80.78 -12.50
C GLY A 830 17.56 79.74 -13.35
N LEU A 831 16.86 78.64 -13.65
CA LEU A 831 17.39 77.54 -14.44
C LEU A 831 17.53 77.94 -15.91
N ALA A 832 18.60 77.49 -16.56
CA ALA A 832 18.91 77.82 -17.95
C ALA A 832 19.06 76.56 -18.82
N GLY A 833 18.62 76.65 -20.07
CA GLY A 833 18.71 75.56 -21.04
C GLY A 833 18.07 74.26 -20.58
N GLU A 834 18.81 73.16 -20.74
CA GLU A 834 18.34 71.82 -20.39
C GLU A 834 18.26 71.55 -18.88
N ASN A 835 18.78 72.45 -18.03
CA ASN A 835 18.57 72.35 -16.59
C ASN A 835 17.11 72.60 -16.21
N ILE A 836 16.33 73.23 -17.09
CA ILE A 836 14.87 73.33 -16.94
C ILE A 836 14.28 71.96 -17.29
N PRO A 837 13.49 71.33 -16.39
CA PRO A 837 12.86 70.04 -16.67
C PRO A 837 12.11 70.06 -18.00
N LEU A 838 12.23 68.99 -18.79
CA LEU A 838 11.62 68.89 -20.12
C LEU A 838 10.11 69.20 -20.07
N ALA A 839 9.41 68.68 -19.07
CA ALA A 839 7.99 68.90 -18.87
C ALA A 839 7.62 70.39 -18.70
N ALA A 840 8.42 71.15 -17.95
CA ALA A 840 8.21 72.58 -17.77
C ALA A 840 8.47 73.37 -19.07
N ARG A 841 9.46 72.95 -19.88
CA ARG A 841 9.74 73.56 -21.19
C ARG A 841 8.62 73.30 -22.20
N ILE A 842 8.10 72.07 -22.23
CA ILE A 842 6.93 71.70 -23.04
C ILE A 842 5.72 72.56 -22.64
N PHE A 843 5.47 72.65 -21.33
CA PHE A 843 4.38 73.45 -20.79
C PHE A 843 4.50 74.94 -21.17
N ALA A 844 5.67 75.56 -20.96
CA ALA A 844 5.88 76.98 -21.25
C ALA A 844 5.61 77.35 -22.72
N VAL A 845 5.99 76.48 -23.66
CA VAL A 845 5.68 76.68 -25.09
C VAL A 845 4.16 76.70 -25.34
N CYS A 846 3.45 75.75 -24.74
CA CYS A 846 2.00 75.60 -24.91
C CYS A 846 1.22 76.71 -24.22
N ASP A 847 1.62 77.09 -23.00
CA ASP A 847 1.00 78.16 -22.21
C ASP A 847 1.18 79.53 -22.89
N VAL A 848 2.41 79.86 -23.35
CA VAL A 848 2.65 81.10 -24.09
C VAL A 848 1.81 81.13 -25.39
N PHE A 849 1.70 80.01 -26.11
CA PHE A 849 0.88 79.97 -27.31
C PHE A 849 -0.61 80.19 -27.02
N ASP A 850 -1.19 79.51 -26.02
CA ASP A 850 -2.59 79.73 -25.64
C ASP A 850 -2.83 81.17 -25.14
N ALA A 851 -1.88 81.74 -24.39
CA ALA A 851 -1.92 83.11 -23.93
C ALA A 851 -1.90 84.14 -25.06
N LEU A 852 -1.23 83.85 -26.19
CA LEU A 852 -1.21 84.70 -27.39
C LEU A 852 -2.53 84.59 -28.18
N CYS A 853 -3.13 83.40 -28.23
CA CYS A 853 -4.36 83.10 -28.98
C CYS A 853 -5.65 83.41 -28.21
N SER A 854 -5.56 83.69 -26.90
CA SER A 854 -6.73 83.95 -26.05
C SER A 854 -6.99 85.44 -25.82
N CYS A 855 -8.28 85.84 -25.81
CA CYS A 855 -8.69 87.21 -25.49
C CYS A 855 -8.48 87.48 -23.99
N ARG A 856 -7.67 88.48 -23.64
CA ARG A 856 -7.47 88.91 -22.24
C ARG A 856 -8.03 90.33 -22.05
N PRO A 857 -8.38 90.77 -20.81
CA PRO A 857 -8.99 92.09 -20.56
C PRO A 857 -8.24 93.30 -21.13
N TYR A 858 -6.95 93.15 -21.44
CA TYR A 858 -6.07 94.19 -21.95
C TYR A 858 -5.44 93.86 -23.32
N LYS A 859 -5.82 92.74 -23.97
CA LYS A 859 -5.20 92.27 -25.23
C LYS A 859 -6.19 91.46 -26.08
N THR A 860 -6.36 91.86 -27.34
CA THR A 860 -7.10 91.08 -28.34
C THR A 860 -6.33 89.80 -28.70
N ALA A 861 -7.04 88.68 -28.85
CA ALA A 861 -6.45 87.42 -29.33
C ALA A 861 -5.74 87.61 -30.68
N LEU A 862 -4.54 87.06 -30.81
CA LEU A 862 -3.82 86.98 -32.08
C LEU A 862 -4.37 85.82 -32.92
N SER A 863 -4.20 85.90 -34.25
CA SER A 863 -4.42 84.72 -35.08
C SER A 863 -3.38 83.64 -34.77
N PRO A 864 -3.66 82.34 -35.00
CA PRO A 864 -2.69 81.26 -34.79
C PRO A 864 -1.35 81.50 -35.51
N GLU A 865 -1.37 82.09 -36.70
CA GLU A 865 -0.17 82.42 -37.48
C GLU A 865 0.64 83.55 -36.84
N GLN A 866 -0.03 84.59 -36.34
CA GLN A 866 0.61 85.69 -35.62
C GLN A 866 1.19 85.22 -34.28
N ALA A 867 0.46 84.35 -33.56
CA ALA A 867 0.94 83.72 -32.35
C ALA A 867 2.16 82.84 -32.63
N ALA A 868 2.17 82.08 -33.73
CA ALA A 868 3.32 81.29 -34.15
C ALA A 868 4.56 82.14 -34.46
N GLN A 869 4.39 83.27 -35.15
CA GLN A 869 5.48 84.22 -35.41
C GLN A 869 6.06 84.76 -34.09
N GLU A 870 5.20 85.13 -33.14
CA GLU A 870 5.65 85.66 -31.85
C GLU A 870 6.28 84.58 -30.95
N LEU A 871 5.79 83.35 -31.00
CA LEU A 871 6.38 82.19 -30.34
C LEU A 871 7.79 81.92 -30.88
N TRP A 872 7.99 82.06 -32.19
CA TRP A 872 9.29 81.95 -32.84
C TRP A 872 10.26 83.07 -32.42
N ARG A 873 9.81 84.33 -32.40
CA ARG A 873 10.61 85.45 -31.87
C ARG A 873 10.99 85.25 -30.40
N SER A 874 10.06 84.75 -29.59
CA SER A 874 10.29 84.42 -28.19
C SER A 874 11.39 83.36 -28.04
N ALA A 875 11.38 82.31 -28.88
CA ALA A 875 12.46 81.33 -28.92
C ALA A 875 13.82 81.94 -29.33
N GLN A 876 13.85 82.80 -30.36
CA GLN A 876 15.09 83.47 -30.81
C GLN A 876 15.67 84.41 -29.75
N SER A 877 14.82 85.06 -28.94
CA SER A 877 15.23 85.91 -27.83
C SER A 877 15.73 85.14 -26.59
N GLY A 878 15.70 83.81 -26.63
CA GLY A 878 16.07 82.95 -25.50
C GLY A 878 14.99 82.79 -24.43
N HIS A 879 13.73 83.14 -24.70
CA HIS A 879 12.64 82.91 -23.76
C HIS A 879 12.26 81.42 -23.71
N LEU A 880 12.09 80.81 -24.88
CA LEU A 880 11.59 79.44 -25.04
C LEU A 880 12.63 78.53 -25.69
N ASP A 881 12.52 77.23 -25.47
CA ASP A 881 13.34 76.21 -26.15
C ASP A 881 13.02 76.17 -27.65
N GLN A 882 14.00 76.57 -28.47
CA GLN A 882 13.83 76.67 -29.91
C GLN A 882 13.50 75.32 -30.58
N ASN A 883 14.01 74.20 -30.06
CA ASN A 883 13.73 72.89 -30.63
C ASN A 883 12.28 72.47 -30.37
N LEU A 884 11.78 72.72 -29.16
CA LEU A 884 10.39 72.43 -28.82
C LEU A 884 9.42 73.31 -29.60
N VAL A 885 9.74 74.60 -29.79
CA VAL A 885 8.91 75.50 -30.62
C VAL A 885 8.82 75.01 -32.06
N LYS A 886 9.93 74.53 -32.68
CA LYS A 886 9.88 73.95 -34.04
C LYS A 886 8.92 72.76 -34.10
N ILE A 887 9.03 71.83 -33.15
CA ILE A 887 8.21 70.62 -33.11
C ILE A 887 6.74 70.97 -32.85
N PHE A 888 6.48 71.94 -31.96
CA PHE A 888 5.14 72.44 -31.69
C PHE A 888 4.49 73.05 -32.94
N LEU A 889 5.18 73.99 -33.61
CA LEU A 889 4.66 74.62 -34.83
C LEU A 889 4.39 73.62 -35.95
N LYS A 890 5.26 72.61 -36.10
CA LYS A 890 5.04 71.46 -36.98
C LYS A 890 3.76 70.70 -36.62
N THR A 891 3.59 70.37 -35.35
CA THR A 891 2.44 69.62 -34.84
C THR A 891 1.12 70.39 -35.00
N GLN A 892 1.17 71.73 -34.99
CA GLN A 892 0.03 72.61 -35.24
C GLN A 892 -0.18 72.98 -36.73
N GLY A 893 0.69 72.53 -37.64
CA GLY A 893 0.61 72.88 -39.07
C GLY A 893 0.97 74.34 -39.40
N LEU A 894 1.74 75.01 -38.52
CA LEU A 894 2.08 76.44 -38.60
C LEU A 894 3.55 76.69 -38.98
N GLU A 895 4.22 75.72 -39.61
CA GLU A 895 5.66 75.81 -39.97
C GLU A 895 5.98 77.03 -40.86
N ALA A 896 5.09 77.36 -41.81
CA ALA A 896 5.27 78.46 -42.74
C ALA A 896 5.26 79.85 -42.06
N ALA A 897 4.61 79.97 -40.90
CA ALA A 897 4.57 81.21 -40.13
C ALA A 897 5.92 81.52 -39.47
N ALA A 898 6.72 80.49 -39.12
CA ALA A 898 8.06 80.69 -38.57
C ALA A 898 9.04 81.28 -39.60
N SER A 899 8.90 80.90 -40.88
CA SER A 899 9.73 81.43 -41.97
C SER A 899 9.47 82.90 -42.25
N GLN A 900 8.22 83.36 -42.11
CA GLN A 900 7.83 84.76 -42.32
C GLN A 900 8.23 85.71 -41.17
N ALA A 901 8.62 85.18 -40.01
CA ALA A 901 9.12 85.97 -38.87
C ALA A 901 10.65 86.18 -38.87
N ALA A 902 11.37 85.45 -39.74
CA ALA A 902 12.82 85.53 -39.87
C ALA A 902 13.29 86.59 -40.89
N ASP A 903 12.37 87.06 -41.75
CA ASP A 903 12.49 88.26 -42.58
C ASP A 903 12.03 89.50 -41.81
#